data_AF-A0A7W5CCJ1-F1
#
_entry.id   AF-A0A7W5CCJ1-F1
#
_cell.length_a   1.000
_cell.length_b   1.000
_cell.length_c   1.000
_cell.angle_alpha   90.00
_cell.angle_beta   90.00
_cell.angle_gamma   90.00
#
_symmetry.space_group_name_H-M   'P 1'
#
loop_
_entity.id
_entity.type
_entity.pdbx_description
1 polymer ?
#
loop_
_entity_poly.entity_id
_entity_poly.type
_entity_poly.pdbx_seq_one_letter_code
_entity_poly.pdbx_strand_id
1 'polypeptide(L)'
;MMFRKRITLSALALSMLTASLGGLPLSQKGLAEKLGISQTAYAAETELPSSVFLDRMNNLYAALAAGDPTDMQEVRNFRDEIAGLDEASNVNLIDPIWSKISAKLPETVDQAALKASLFRIIKAVGSFRYDPAASDLEAIRTNPEFRATIKTIAAAGGDENIRLDDFLVFLFGDGASRKGVEGTIGSLLAKKTPVELIQLLGNKQGITAVLLQATEELLGETGQYKFSAIMENLGITPQDVRSTVLQFQVKLKKDEPAISAMTVAYIRSAAKTDVKITDVGRTHAYSLNVFGVSIYPAVLQWSKASGDANVTVKPTGVVTIPGDAASGTAVIQAKLINPYGGAAKVVYEQEVTLKAAATQETEFPAAAFLARMKKVQEALAAGDPADIQAIIQLRNELSQLTFAKDQALIDPIWNKLTANLPEDADQAALKEGLFNIFKAVISIPYDGQAASLESIRNNPEFRATLKELGQAGGEPSFVVDDILVFFFGSEEAGSGLEGAIRSHLAGLSPSGLLQLLGDKQALPALLLQKAGLLLSDKENYKVSSALSELGVTAKEFNDTWVNFQQQLKKDEPALNALTVALLRSEAVETAKVSDNGREQKLTLKVFGVDVPALALRWSKVSGSQSVKVDANGTITLNRDAENGKALVRATFINPYGGAAKVVFEKEITLTARAGDHFPAEQFLARMNKLHAALLAGDPADVQDVRNLRDEMAKLDFAKDQALIDPIWNRIASQLPTEIDKAELKKSLFQMIKAVGSIQYDPEAKQLEAIRTNPEFRATLKTIAAAGGVENLTMDDFLVLMFGDGDERLGVEGTMRAIISKMSAKDLAQLLGNKEKINTVLTEAMGKILVAKDDYALSKAFYNLGVRPVDVYATVLKFRVKLKYEEKALNALTVAYIRSEVVSSVKITANGTQHDYTLKLMGKELPTSILRWKKVSGSKDVTVDSRGKVTIPKKVAEGKAVIQATLINPYGGSAKIVFQQEVTLVNDKVVLDPKEEFKKIAAALDEKLDAVKKELKAAKDDEQKAELIVKVVQARNEALNAINKVETTNALKNKAINETKSKVNKLLTTIITEIMRS
;
A
#
# COMPACT_ATOMS: atom_id res chain seq x y z
N MET A 1 -3.05 5.40 -19.74
CA MET A 1 -3.12 4.28 -18.77
C MET A 1 -4.43 4.41 -17.99
N MET A 2 -5.05 3.31 -17.55
CA MET A 2 -6.12 3.30 -16.55
C MET A 2 -6.02 2.04 -15.70
N PHE A 3 -6.01 2.18 -14.37
CA PHE A 3 -6.09 1.05 -13.46
C PHE A 3 -7.54 0.53 -13.39
N ARG A 4 -7.71 -0.79 -13.47
CA ARG A 4 -8.97 -1.48 -13.12
C ARG A 4 -8.76 -2.29 -11.84
N LYS A 5 -9.45 -1.91 -10.76
CA LYS A 5 -9.71 -2.75 -9.58
C LYS A 5 -11.20 -2.62 -9.21
N ARG A 6 -11.80 -3.66 -8.61
CA ARG A 6 -13.22 -3.73 -8.21
C ARG A 6 -13.31 -4.06 -6.72
N ILE A 7 -13.64 -3.09 -5.86
CA ILE A 7 -13.71 -3.23 -4.37
C ILE A 7 -14.71 -2.20 -3.80
N THR A 8 -15.87 -2.61 -3.21
CA THR A 8 -16.84 -1.69 -2.52
C THR A 8 -17.97 -2.43 -1.73
N LEU A 9 -17.92 -2.58 -0.40
CA LEU A 9 -18.92 -3.28 0.49
C LEU A 9 -20.09 -2.50 1.28
N SER A 10 -19.95 -1.59 2.28
CA SER A 10 -20.75 -1.50 3.55
C SER A 10 -21.59 -0.26 3.89
N ALA A 11 -22.69 -0.57 4.56
CA ALA A 11 -23.54 0.27 5.38
C ALA A 11 -23.89 -0.35 6.75
N LEU A 12 -23.64 -1.64 7.04
CA LEU A 12 -23.99 -2.22 8.35
C LEU A 12 -23.16 -1.60 9.49
N ALA A 13 -21.84 -1.47 9.27
CA ALA A 13 -20.95 -0.72 10.16
C ALA A 13 -21.20 0.80 10.09
N LEU A 14 -21.74 1.30 8.98
CA LEU A 14 -22.07 2.72 8.78
C LEU A 14 -23.30 3.09 9.62
N SER A 15 -24.36 2.25 9.62
CA SER A 15 -25.55 2.42 10.44
C SER A 15 -25.23 2.33 11.93
N MET A 16 -24.24 1.51 12.34
CA MET A 16 -23.79 1.47 13.73
C MET A 16 -23.03 2.74 14.14
N LEU A 17 -22.17 3.27 13.28
CA LEU A 17 -21.52 4.56 13.51
C LEU A 17 -22.54 5.71 13.56
N THR A 18 -23.53 5.74 12.66
CA THR A 18 -24.51 6.84 12.56
C THR A 18 -25.72 6.76 13.50
N ALA A 19 -26.17 5.58 13.93
CA ALA A 19 -27.31 5.51 14.88
C ALA A 19 -26.99 6.26 16.18
N SER A 20 -25.73 6.11 16.57
CA SER A 20 -25.22 6.18 17.93
C SER A 20 -25.16 7.56 18.60
N LEU A 21 -25.44 8.68 17.91
CA LEU A 21 -25.15 10.05 18.41
C LEU A 21 -26.41 10.95 18.57
N GLY A 22 -27.49 10.37 19.10
CA GLY A 22 -28.88 10.82 18.84
C GLY A 22 -29.70 11.64 19.87
N GLY A 23 -29.10 12.27 20.90
CA GLY A 23 -29.71 13.42 21.63
C GLY A 23 -30.38 13.22 23.01
N LEU A 24 -30.46 14.33 23.75
CA LEU A 24 -31.05 14.52 25.10
C LEU A 24 -32.60 14.57 25.10
N PRO A 25 -33.25 14.32 26.27
CA PRO A 25 -33.66 15.45 27.11
C PRO A 25 -33.13 15.40 28.56
N LEU A 26 -33.12 16.55 29.24
CA LEU A 26 -32.69 16.70 30.63
C LEU A 26 -33.76 16.22 31.64
N SER A 27 -33.39 15.31 32.54
CA SER A 27 -34.05 15.16 33.86
C SER A 27 -33.15 14.40 34.86
N GLN A 28 -32.38 15.14 35.65
CA GLN A 28 -31.63 14.55 36.77
C GLN A 28 -32.53 14.40 38.02
N LYS A 29 -33.34 13.33 38.08
CA LYS A 29 -33.71 12.58 39.31
C LYS A 29 -34.85 11.57 39.08
N GLY A 30 -34.76 10.44 39.79
CA GLY A 30 -35.93 9.72 40.31
C GLY A 30 -36.52 8.57 39.49
N LEU A 31 -35.90 7.38 39.55
CA LEU A 31 -36.67 6.12 39.59
C LEU A 31 -35.95 4.98 40.32
N ALA A 32 -34.66 4.75 40.00
CA ALA A 32 -33.87 3.63 40.54
C ALA A 32 -33.78 3.61 42.09
N GLU A 33 -33.76 4.79 42.72
CA GLU A 33 -33.65 4.97 44.17
C GLU A 33 -34.93 4.59 44.96
N LYS A 34 -36.01 4.14 44.29
CA LYS A 34 -37.32 3.86 44.92
C LYS A 34 -37.81 2.41 44.82
N LEU A 35 -37.08 1.50 44.18
CA LEU A 35 -37.49 0.10 44.00
C LEU A 35 -36.44 -0.87 44.58
N GLY A 36 -36.20 -0.77 45.89
CA GLY A 36 -35.30 -1.67 46.62
C GLY A 36 -35.82 -3.10 46.66
N ILE A 37 -35.46 -3.90 45.66
CA ILE A 37 -35.84 -5.31 45.50
C ILE A 37 -34.61 -6.20 45.61
N SER A 38 -34.78 -7.32 46.32
CA SER A 38 -33.71 -8.23 46.76
C SER A 38 -32.88 -8.84 45.62
N GLN A 39 -31.63 -9.16 45.97
CA GLN A 39 -30.74 -10.06 45.24
C GLN A 39 -31.46 -11.34 44.77
N THR A 40 -31.21 -11.73 43.51
CA THR A 40 -31.26 -13.12 43.06
C THR A 40 -30.07 -13.37 42.14
N ALA A 41 -29.24 -14.36 42.48
CA ALA A 41 -27.96 -14.57 41.81
C ALA A 41 -28.12 -15.35 40.50
N TYR A 42 -28.12 -14.65 39.37
CA TYR A 42 -27.85 -15.22 38.05
C TYR A 42 -26.39 -14.93 37.66
N ALA A 43 -25.70 -15.94 37.13
CA ALA A 43 -24.30 -15.82 36.69
C ALA A 43 -24.19 -15.03 35.37
N ALA A 44 -24.30 -13.70 35.46
CA ALA A 44 -24.38 -12.79 34.31
C ALA A 44 -23.53 -11.51 34.45
N GLU A 45 -22.59 -11.46 35.40
CA GLU A 45 -21.62 -10.36 35.54
C GLU A 45 -20.45 -10.53 34.54
N THR A 46 -20.74 -10.33 33.26
CA THR A 46 -19.78 -9.65 32.39
C THR A 46 -20.19 -8.19 32.33
N GLU A 47 -19.27 -7.31 32.72
CA GLU A 47 -19.46 -5.86 32.72
C GLU A 47 -19.94 -5.33 31.35
N LEU A 48 -20.37 -4.06 31.33
CA LEU A 48 -20.70 -3.35 30.10
C LEU A 48 -19.52 -3.35 29.11
N PRO A 49 -19.76 -3.09 27.81
CA PRO A 49 -18.73 -3.12 26.78
C PRO A 49 -17.45 -2.40 27.20
N SER A 50 -16.29 -3.02 26.97
CA SER A 50 -14.96 -2.54 27.37
C SER A 50 -14.85 -1.03 27.26
N SER A 51 -14.43 -0.34 28.34
CA SER A 51 -14.50 1.13 28.48
C SER A 51 -14.09 1.90 27.22
N VAL A 52 -13.02 1.45 26.56
CA VAL A 52 -12.55 1.81 25.21
C VAL A 52 -13.67 2.15 24.22
N PHE A 53 -14.70 1.31 24.12
CA PHE A 53 -15.86 1.52 23.25
C PHE A 53 -16.65 2.75 23.71
N LEU A 54 -17.05 2.79 24.98
CA LEU A 54 -17.81 3.91 25.54
C LEU A 54 -17.01 5.22 25.42
N ASP A 55 -15.72 5.20 25.76
CA ASP A 55 -14.80 6.32 25.56
C ASP A 55 -14.74 6.75 24.09
N ARG A 56 -14.70 5.81 23.13
CA ARG A 56 -14.73 6.15 21.70
C ARG A 56 -16.05 6.78 21.27
N MET A 57 -17.19 6.25 21.74
CA MET A 57 -18.51 6.82 21.47
C MET A 57 -18.69 8.19 22.12
N ASN A 58 -18.20 8.37 23.35
CA ASN A 58 -18.19 9.63 24.09
C ASN A 58 -17.39 10.70 23.33
N ASN A 59 -16.20 10.34 22.83
CA ASN A 59 -15.36 11.24 22.02
C ASN A 59 -16.03 11.58 20.67
N LEU A 60 -16.70 10.63 20.02
CA LEU A 60 -17.44 10.89 18.78
C LEU A 60 -18.70 11.74 19.01
N TYR A 61 -19.40 11.57 20.15
CA TYR A 61 -20.51 12.43 20.53
C TYR A 61 -20.07 13.85 20.85
N ALA A 62 -19.04 14.01 21.67
CA ALA A 62 -18.46 15.31 22.01
C ALA A 62 -17.98 16.04 20.74
N ALA A 63 -17.34 15.31 19.82
CA ALA A 63 -16.98 15.85 18.52
C ALA A 63 -18.21 16.27 17.71
N LEU A 64 -19.23 15.42 17.52
CA LEU A 64 -20.44 15.80 16.76
C LEU A 64 -21.18 16.99 17.39
N ALA A 65 -21.25 17.05 18.72
CA ALA A 65 -21.88 18.12 19.49
C ALA A 65 -21.15 19.47 19.36
N ALA A 66 -19.81 19.45 19.23
CA ALA A 66 -18.98 20.62 18.92
C ALA A 66 -19.00 21.01 17.42
N GLY A 67 -19.96 20.49 16.65
CA GLY A 67 -20.12 20.76 15.23
C GLY A 67 -21.20 21.79 14.90
N ASP A 68 -21.65 21.74 13.64
CA ASP A 68 -22.85 22.44 13.22
C ASP A 68 -24.07 21.71 13.83
N PRO A 69 -25.05 22.39 14.47
CA PRO A 69 -26.25 21.74 14.99
C PRO A 69 -27.02 20.91 13.95
N THR A 70 -26.85 21.25 12.66
CA THR A 70 -27.36 20.47 11.52
C THR A 70 -26.73 19.09 11.45
N ASP A 71 -25.42 18.95 11.72
CA ASP A 71 -24.69 17.68 11.69
C ASP A 71 -25.38 16.66 12.61
N MET A 72 -25.67 17.07 13.85
CA MET A 72 -26.34 16.20 14.82
C MET A 72 -27.79 15.90 14.44
N GLN A 73 -28.50 16.83 13.79
CA GLN A 73 -29.88 16.57 13.36
C GLN A 73 -29.94 15.66 12.13
N GLU A 74 -28.97 15.73 11.21
CA GLU A 74 -28.83 14.80 10.07
C GLU A 74 -28.62 13.36 10.54
N VAL A 75 -27.73 13.17 11.52
CA VAL A 75 -27.47 11.87 12.16
C VAL A 75 -28.73 11.31 12.85
N ARG A 76 -29.48 12.14 13.60
CA ARG A 76 -30.80 11.75 14.15
C ARG A 76 -31.81 11.38 13.08
N ASN A 77 -31.93 12.18 12.02
CA ASN A 77 -32.87 11.94 10.92
C ASN A 77 -32.62 10.57 10.25
N PHE A 78 -31.37 10.12 10.18
CA PHE A 78 -31.01 8.82 9.60
C PHE A 78 -31.29 7.64 10.55
N ARG A 79 -30.95 7.77 11.83
CA ARG A 79 -31.36 6.82 12.88
C ARG A 79 -32.88 6.61 12.87
N ASP A 80 -33.64 7.70 12.74
CA ASP A 80 -35.10 7.68 12.75
C ASP A 80 -35.69 7.13 11.44
N GLU A 81 -35.00 7.27 10.30
CA GLU A 81 -35.35 6.58 9.05
C GLU A 81 -35.12 5.06 9.16
N ILE A 82 -34.05 4.61 9.83
CA ILE A 82 -33.81 3.18 10.10
C ILE A 82 -34.84 2.64 11.10
N ALA A 83 -35.18 3.39 12.15
CA ALA A 83 -36.29 3.07 13.07
C ALA A 83 -37.65 2.97 12.33
N GLY A 84 -37.82 3.72 11.23
CA GLY A 84 -38.98 3.67 10.35
C GLY A 84 -39.05 2.50 9.37
N LEU A 85 -38.01 1.65 9.27
CA LEU A 85 -38.05 0.49 8.36
C LEU A 85 -39.09 -0.54 8.81
N ASP A 86 -39.92 -0.99 7.88
CA ASP A 86 -40.96 -1.99 8.12
C ASP A 86 -40.42 -3.40 7.83
N GLU A 87 -40.66 -4.34 8.75
CA GLU A 87 -40.20 -5.71 8.66
C GLU A 87 -40.81 -6.43 7.44
N ALA A 88 -42.12 -6.30 7.23
CA ALA A 88 -42.83 -7.05 6.20
C ALA A 88 -42.36 -6.69 4.77
N SER A 89 -42.07 -5.42 4.52
CA SER A 89 -41.61 -4.92 3.23
C SER A 89 -40.09 -4.80 3.08
N ASN A 90 -39.29 -4.89 4.16
CA ASN A 90 -37.85 -4.59 4.12
C ASN A 90 -36.94 -5.71 4.65
N VAL A 91 -37.48 -6.84 5.14
CA VAL A 91 -36.71 -8.06 5.48
C VAL A 91 -35.93 -8.66 4.30
N ASN A 92 -36.18 -8.23 3.07
CA ASN A 92 -35.40 -8.61 1.88
C ASN A 92 -34.05 -7.88 1.76
N LEU A 93 -33.84 -6.75 2.46
CA LEU A 93 -32.57 -6.00 2.42
C LEU A 93 -31.38 -6.81 2.98
N ILE A 94 -31.65 -7.91 3.69
CA ILE A 94 -30.64 -8.82 4.24
C ILE A 94 -30.46 -10.10 3.41
N ASP A 95 -31.17 -10.26 2.29
CA ASP A 95 -31.17 -11.48 1.46
C ASP A 95 -29.78 -12.01 1.08
N PRO A 96 -28.79 -11.19 0.69
CA PRO A 96 -27.45 -11.67 0.35
C PRO A 96 -26.75 -12.41 1.49
N ILE A 97 -26.73 -11.86 2.71
CA ILE A 97 -26.21 -12.55 3.91
C ILE A 97 -27.13 -13.72 4.28
N TRP A 98 -28.44 -13.48 4.33
CA TRP A 98 -29.43 -14.46 4.77
C TRP A 98 -29.37 -15.76 3.96
N SER A 99 -29.20 -15.66 2.64
CA SER A 99 -29.11 -16.82 1.73
C SER A 99 -28.02 -17.84 2.10
N LYS A 100 -26.97 -17.40 2.80
CA LYS A 100 -25.89 -18.24 3.32
C LYS A 100 -26.27 -18.90 4.63
N ILE A 101 -26.83 -18.10 5.55
CA ILE A 101 -27.35 -18.56 6.84
C ILE A 101 -28.40 -19.65 6.62
N SER A 102 -29.41 -19.39 5.79
CA SER A 102 -30.49 -20.35 5.50
C SER A 102 -30.01 -21.67 4.89
N ALA A 103 -28.86 -21.67 4.19
CA ALA A 103 -28.25 -22.86 3.61
C ALA A 103 -27.41 -23.68 4.62
N LYS A 104 -27.33 -23.22 5.87
CA LYS A 104 -26.55 -23.83 6.97
C LYS A 104 -27.39 -24.15 8.21
N LEU A 105 -28.61 -23.59 8.31
CA LEU A 105 -29.56 -23.90 9.40
C LEU A 105 -30.12 -25.32 9.28
N PRO A 106 -30.33 -26.04 10.40
CA PRO A 106 -31.13 -27.27 10.42
C PRO A 106 -32.58 -27.04 9.95
N GLU A 107 -33.19 -28.06 9.34
CA GLU A 107 -34.59 -28.04 8.89
C GLU A 107 -35.61 -27.81 10.04
N THR A 108 -35.20 -28.04 11.29
CA THR A 108 -36.01 -27.83 12.49
C THR A 108 -36.11 -26.36 12.93
N VAL A 109 -35.38 -25.44 12.29
CA VAL A 109 -35.38 -24.01 12.62
C VAL A 109 -36.42 -23.29 11.78
N ASP A 110 -37.30 -22.50 12.42
CA ASP A 110 -38.16 -21.55 11.70
C ASP A 110 -37.31 -20.45 11.05
N GLN A 111 -37.01 -20.68 9.77
CA GLN A 111 -36.22 -19.79 8.95
C GLN A 111 -36.90 -18.42 8.74
N ALA A 112 -38.24 -18.34 8.76
CA ALA A 112 -38.95 -17.08 8.60
C ALA A 112 -38.85 -16.22 9.87
N ALA A 113 -39.12 -16.82 11.04
CA ALA A 113 -38.99 -16.15 12.33
C ALA A 113 -37.54 -15.74 12.63
N LEU A 114 -36.55 -16.60 12.34
CA LEU A 114 -35.14 -16.27 12.54
C LEU A 114 -34.68 -15.13 11.60
N LYS A 115 -35.13 -15.10 10.35
CA LYS A 115 -34.84 -14.00 9.41
C LYS A 115 -35.44 -12.68 9.87
N ALA A 116 -36.71 -12.70 10.31
CA ALA A 116 -37.38 -11.55 10.90
C ALA A 116 -36.61 -11.03 12.12
N SER A 117 -36.21 -11.93 13.02
CA SER A 117 -35.41 -11.58 14.20
C SER A 117 -34.05 -10.98 13.83
N LEU A 118 -33.33 -11.54 12.85
CA LEU A 118 -32.07 -10.99 12.36
C LEU A 118 -32.25 -9.58 11.76
N PHE A 119 -33.36 -9.34 11.05
CA PHE A 119 -33.72 -8.00 10.59
C PHE A 119 -34.03 -7.06 11.75
N ARG A 120 -34.73 -7.51 12.81
CA ARG A 120 -34.96 -6.73 14.04
C ARG A 120 -33.65 -6.38 14.77
N ILE A 121 -32.69 -7.30 14.84
CA ILE A 121 -31.34 -7.01 15.36
C ILE A 121 -30.69 -5.90 14.54
N ILE A 122 -30.61 -6.05 13.22
CA ILE A 122 -29.97 -5.07 12.33
C ILE A 122 -30.67 -3.71 12.40
N LYS A 123 -32.01 -3.70 12.50
CA LYS A 123 -32.80 -2.48 12.69
C LYS A 123 -32.47 -1.81 14.03
N ALA A 124 -32.55 -2.54 15.15
CA ALA A 124 -32.26 -1.99 16.49
C ALA A 124 -30.82 -1.47 16.60
N VAL A 125 -29.85 -2.26 16.10
CA VAL A 125 -28.43 -1.90 16.05
C VAL A 125 -28.14 -0.74 15.08
N GLY A 126 -28.97 -0.53 14.06
CA GLY A 126 -28.96 0.63 13.18
C GLY A 126 -29.82 1.82 13.64
N SER A 127 -30.54 1.70 14.77
CA SER A 127 -31.42 2.76 15.29
C SER A 127 -31.23 3.06 16.79
N PHE A 128 -30.26 2.42 17.46
CA PHE A 128 -29.96 2.67 18.86
C PHE A 128 -29.52 4.11 19.09
N ARG A 129 -29.84 4.68 20.24
CA ARG A 129 -29.53 6.07 20.58
C ARG A 129 -28.17 6.18 21.25
N TYR A 130 -27.65 7.40 21.28
CA TYR A 130 -26.58 7.72 22.21
C TYR A 130 -27.11 7.64 23.64
N ASP A 131 -26.39 6.92 24.48
CA ASP A 131 -26.50 7.02 25.92
C ASP A 131 -25.09 6.86 26.52
N PRO A 132 -24.56 7.85 27.27
CA PRO A 132 -23.35 7.69 28.06
C PRO A 132 -23.41 6.52 29.06
N ALA A 133 -24.61 6.12 29.51
CA ALA A 133 -24.84 4.95 30.37
C ALA A 133 -25.13 3.65 29.57
N ALA A 134 -25.03 3.68 28.24
CA ALA A 134 -25.16 2.55 27.33
C ALA A 134 -26.47 1.74 27.40
N SER A 135 -27.55 2.27 27.98
CA SER A 135 -28.79 1.53 28.24
C SER A 135 -29.46 0.96 26.99
N ASP A 136 -29.46 1.69 25.86
CA ASP A 136 -29.95 1.20 24.57
C ASP A 136 -29.13 0.00 24.06
N LEU A 137 -27.81 0.02 24.26
CA LEU A 137 -26.93 -1.09 23.87
C LEU A 137 -27.05 -2.28 24.83
N GLU A 138 -27.26 -2.04 26.13
CA GLU A 138 -27.52 -3.10 27.10
C GLU A 138 -28.89 -3.75 26.89
N ALA A 139 -29.90 -2.98 26.47
CA ALA A 139 -31.18 -3.51 26.03
C ALA A 139 -31.01 -4.43 24.81
N ILE A 140 -30.14 -4.08 23.85
CA ILE A 140 -29.78 -4.97 22.72
C ILE A 140 -28.99 -6.20 23.20
N ARG A 141 -28.03 -6.04 24.13
CA ARG A 141 -27.20 -7.13 24.68
C ARG A 141 -28.00 -8.16 25.48
N THR A 142 -28.97 -7.69 26.26
CA THR A 142 -29.76 -8.53 27.16
C THR A 142 -31.02 -9.12 26.53
N ASN A 143 -31.51 -8.57 25.41
CA ASN A 143 -32.71 -9.04 24.72
C ASN A 143 -32.66 -10.56 24.44
N PRO A 144 -33.59 -11.36 25.00
CA PRO A 144 -33.55 -12.83 24.88
C PRO A 144 -33.80 -13.32 23.45
N GLU A 145 -34.60 -12.61 22.66
CA GLU A 145 -34.84 -12.91 21.24
C GLU A 145 -33.53 -12.75 20.44
N PHE A 146 -32.84 -11.63 20.63
CA PHE A 146 -31.60 -11.33 19.91
C PHE A 146 -30.48 -12.32 20.28
N ARG A 147 -30.36 -12.67 21.57
CA ARG A 147 -29.41 -13.69 22.05
C ARG A 147 -29.72 -15.08 21.48
N ALA A 148 -30.98 -15.48 21.42
CA ALA A 148 -31.39 -16.76 20.82
C ALA A 148 -31.09 -16.81 19.32
N THR A 149 -31.38 -15.72 18.60
CA THR A 149 -31.12 -15.61 17.16
C THR A 149 -29.62 -15.64 16.84
N ILE A 150 -28.79 -14.86 17.57
CA ILE A 150 -27.33 -14.88 17.42
C ILE A 150 -26.77 -16.27 17.73
N LYS A 151 -27.19 -16.92 18.83
CA LYS A 151 -26.71 -18.29 19.15
C LYS A 151 -27.08 -19.28 18.05
N THR A 152 -28.29 -19.21 17.50
CA THR A 152 -28.77 -20.13 16.46
C THR A 152 -27.96 -19.98 15.16
N ILE A 153 -27.65 -18.74 14.76
CA ILE A 153 -26.82 -18.44 13.58
C ILE A 153 -25.37 -18.89 13.81
N ALA A 154 -24.82 -18.66 15.00
CA ALA A 154 -23.43 -19.00 15.32
C ALA A 154 -23.19 -20.51 15.45
N ALA A 155 -24.17 -21.26 15.99
CA ALA A 155 -24.16 -22.73 15.98
C ALA A 155 -24.10 -23.29 14.54
N ALA A 156 -24.87 -22.71 13.60
CA ALA A 156 -24.78 -23.06 12.18
C ALA A 156 -23.45 -22.62 11.51
N GLY A 157 -22.73 -21.67 12.13
CA GLY A 157 -21.36 -21.28 11.80
C GLY A 157 -20.27 -22.01 12.60
N GLY A 158 -20.62 -23.04 13.38
CA GLY A 158 -19.66 -23.90 14.09
C GLY A 158 -19.16 -23.40 15.44
N ASP A 159 -19.74 -22.33 16.02
CA ASP A 159 -19.42 -21.87 17.37
C ASP A 159 -20.68 -21.50 18.18
N GLU A 160 -21.04 -22.34 19.15
CA GLU A 160 -22.17 -22.09 20.04
C GLU A 160 -21.90 -21.01 21.12
N ASN A 161 -20.65 -20.55 21.27
CA ASN A 161 -20.17 -19.75 22.40
C ASN A 161 -19.88 -18.28 22.04
N ILE A 162 -20.36 -17.79 20.90
CA ILE A 162 -20.31 -16.35 20.60
C ILE A 162 -21.11 -15.55 21.64
N ARG A 163 -20.60 -14.38 22.00
CA ARG A 163 -21.29 -13.35 22.79
C ARG A 163 -21.47 -12.10 21.94
N LEU A 164 -22.39 -11.20 22.32
CA LEU A 164 -22.44 -9.89 21.65
C LEU A 164 -21.12 -9.12 21.84
N ASP A 165 -20.41 -9.36 22.95
CA ASP A 165 -19.08 -8.82 23.21
C ASP A 165 -18.05 -9.20 22.12
N ASP A 166 -18.12 -10.42 21.56
CA ASP A 166 -17.25 -10.83 20.43
C ASP A 166 -17.55 -10.03 19.14
N PHE A 167 -18.81 -9.64 18.93
CA PHE A 167 -19.24 -8.78 17.82
C PHE A 167 -18.84 -7.32 18.05
N LEU A 168 -18.95 -6.80 19.28
CA LEU A 168 -18.48 -5.46 19.62
C LEU A 168 -16.96 -5.35 19.46
N VAL A 169 -16.19 -6.37 19.86
CA VAL A 169 -14.74 -6.42 19.61
C VAL A 169 -14.39 -6.52 18.12
N PHE A 170 -15.19 -7.21 17.30
CA PHE A 170 -15.03 -7.19 15.84
C PHE A 170 -15.24 -5.78 15.25
N LEU A 171 -16.16 -4.98 15.81
CA LEU A 171 -16.50 -3.65 15.30
C LEU A 171 -15.56 -2.53 15.79
N PHE A 172 -15.22 -2.52 17.08
CA PHE A 172 -14.53 -1.41 17.74
C PHE A 172 -13.19 -1.79 18.36
N GLY A 173 -12.84 -3.08 18.33
CA GLY A 173 -11.62 -3.61 18.93
C GLY A 173 -11.75 -3.91 20.42
N ASP A 174 -10.63 -4.30 21.03
CA ASP A 174 -10.50 -4.47 22.48
C ASP A 174 -9.63 -3.39 23.14
N GLY A 175 -9.22 -2.37 22.37
CA GLY A 175 -8.29 -1.32 22.80
C GLY A 175 -6.84 -1.77 22.96
N ALA A 176 -6.53 -3.03 22.67
CA ALA A 176 -5.19 -3.59 22.73
C ALA A 176 -4.72 -4.04 21.33
N SER A 177 -4.56 -5.34 21.09
CA SER A 177 -4.06 -5.88 19.82
C SER A 177 -5.14 -5.97 18.74
N ARG A 178 -6.41 -6.14 19.10
CA ARG A 178 -7.52 -6.29 18.15
C ARG A 178 -8.15 -4.92 17.90
N LYS A 179 -7.93 -4.40 16.69
CA LYS A 179 -8.35 -3.05 16.26
C LYS A 179 -9.85 -2.91 15.97
N GLY A 180 -10.51 -4.01 15.60
CA GLY A 180 -11.86 -3.98 15.04
C GLY A 180 -12.00 -3.13 13.77
N VAL A 181 -13.22 -3.03 13.24
CA VAL A 181 -13.53 -2.25 12.02
C VAL A 181 -13.09 -0.80 12.20
N GLU A 182 -13.39 -0.17 13.34
CA GLU A 182 -13.04 1.23 13.65
C GLU A 182 -11.51 1.48 13.62
N GLY A 183 -10.72 0.73 14.39
CA GLY A 183 -9.27 0.90 14.39
C GLY A 183 -8.60 0.50 13.08
N THR A 184 -9.28 -0.32 12.26
CA THR A 184 -8.84 -0.67 10.90
C THR A 184 -9.17 0.44 9.90
N ILE A 185 -10.30 1.14 10.02
CA ILE A 185 -10.56 2.41 9.29
C ILE A 185 -9.45 3.41 9.61
N GLY A 186 -9.17 3.65 10.90
CA GLY A 186 -8.09 4.55 11.33
C GLY A 186 -6.74 4.15 10.73
N SER A 187 -6.44 2.84 10.74
CA SER A 187 -5.24 2.27 10.11
C SER A 187 -5.20 2.38 8.59
N LEU A 188 -6.34 2.57 7.92
CA LEU A 188 -6.45 2.73 6.46
C LEU A 188 -6.48 4.20 6.03
N LEU A 189 -6.99 5.10 6.89
CA LEU A 189 -6.87 6.54 6.73
C LEU A 189 -5.42 7.00 6.96
N ALA A 190 -4.74 6.45 7.98
CA ALA A 190 -3.31 6.69 8.24
C ALA A 190 -2.38 6.28 7.08
N LYS A 191 -2.81 5.36 6.20
CA LYS A 191 -2.07 4.90 5.01
C LYS A 191 -2.32 5.78 3.76
N LYS A 192 -3.17 6.81 3.84
CA LYS A 192 -3.55 7.65 2.68
C LYS A 192 -2.76 8.94 2.62
N THR A 193 -2.58 9.44 1.40
CA THR A 193 -2.07 10.80 1.18
C THR A 193 -3.07 11.86 1.65
N PRO A 194 -2.64 13.08 1.99
CA PRO A 194 -3.53 14.19 2.30
C PRO A 194 -4.59 14.44 1.20
N VAL A 195 -4.20 14.28 -0.07
CA VAL A 195 -5.09 14.45 -1.23
C VAL A 195 -6.17 13.36 -1.29
N GLU A 196 -5.83 12.11 -0.98
CA GLU A 196 -6.83 11.03 -0.90
C GLU A 196 -7.79 11.24 0.27
N LEU A 197 -7.31 11.65 1.45
CA LEU A 197 -8.18 11.99 2.58
C LEU A 197 -9.16 13.12 2.22
N ILE A 198 -8.67 14.14 1.50
CA ILE A 198 -9.48 15.24 0.99
C ILE A 198 -10.53 14.76 -0.02
N GLN A 199 -10.18 13.82 -0.90
CA GLN A 199 -11.13 13.25 -1.86
C GLN A 199 -12.21 12.40 -1.20
N LEU A 200 -12.02 11.87 0.00
CA LEU A 200 -13.08 11.15 0.73
C LEU A 200 -14.20 12.09 1.20
N LEU A 201 -13.86 13.32 1.62
CA LEU A 201 -14.76 14.24 2.34
C LEU A 201 -16.08 14.60 1.66
N GLY A 202 -16.09 14.62 0.32
CA GLY A 202 -17.32 14.81 -0.48
C GLY A 202 -17.61 13.62 -1.40
N ASN A 203 -17.10 12.43 -1.08
CA ASN A 203 -17.23 11.23 -1.88
C ASN A 203 -17.80 10.08 -1.02
N LYS A 204 -19.13 10.00 -0.97
CA LYS A 204 -19.88 8.94 -0.29
C LYS A 204 -19.37 7.54 -0.67
N GLN A 205 -19.10 7.31 -1.96
CA GLN A 205 -18.60 6.03 -2.48
C GLN A 205 -17.16 5.75 -2.00
N GLY A 206 -16.35 6.80 -1.82
CA GLY A 206 -15.01 6.75 -1.24
C GLY A 206 -15.03 6.43 0.26
N ILE A 207 -15.79 7.18 1.07
CA ILE A 207 -15.95 6.90 2.52
C ILE A 207 -16.46 5.48 2.73
N THR A 208 -17.47 5.09 1.95
CA THR A 208 -17.94 3.70 1.84
C THR A 208 -16.71 2.82 1.58
N ALA A 209 -16.01 2.92 0.44
CA ALA A 209 -14.85 2.08 0.11
C ALA A 209 -13.75 1.95 1.19
N VAL A 210 -13.55 2.94 2.07
CA VAL A 210 -12.55 2.87 3.16
C VAL A 210 -13.04 2.04 4.35
N LEU A 211 -14.32 2.11 4.70
CA LEU A 211 -14.97 1.22 5.69
C LEU A 211 -14.84 -0.28 5.32
N LEU A 212 -14.27 -0.58 4.14
CA LEU A 212 -14.52 -1.80 3.41
C LEU A 212 -13.35 -2.57 2.94
N GLN A 213 -12.31 -1.85 2.56
CA GLN A 213 -11.01 -2.38 2.86
C GLN A 213 -10.92 -2.77 4.35
N ALA A 214 -11.50 -2.00 5.29
CA ALA A 214 -11.54 -2.37 6.72
C ALA A 214 -12.36 -3.65 7.02
N THR A 215 -13.61 -3.73 6.54
CA THR A 215 -14.46 -4.91 6.78
C THR A 215 -13.96 -6.15 6.01
N GLU A 216 -13.38 -6.00 4.81
CA GLU A 216 -12.77 -7.09 4.03
C GLU A 216 -11.48 -7.61 4.68
N GLU A 217 -10.63 -6.72 5.22
CA GLU A 217 -9.39 -7.06 5.95
C GLU A 217 -9.73 -7.91 7.19
N LEU A 218 -10.74 -7.52 7.99
CA LEU A 218 -11.11 -8.22 9.22
C LEU A 218 -11.96 -9.48 9.05
N LEU A 219 -12.77 -9.58 7.98
CA LEU A 219 -13.46 -10.83 7.66
C LEU A 219 -12.48 -11.93 7.22
N GLY A 220 -11.25 -11.59 6.80
CA GLY A 220 -10.16 -12.54 6.59
C GLY A 220 -9.39 -12.93 7.85
N GLU A 221 -9.51 -12.17 8.95
CA GLU A 221 -8.80 -12.39 10.22
C GLU A 221 -9.53 -13.43 11.11
N THR A 222 -9.88 -14.57 10.54
CA THR A 222 -10.73 -15.58 11.21
C THR A 222 -10.04 -16.25 12.40
N GLY A 223 -8.70 -16.24 12.45
CA GLY A 223 -7.93 -16.63 13.63
C GLY A 223 -7.92 -15.61 14.79
N GLN A 224 -8.29 -14.34 14.55
CA GLN A 224 -8.31 -13.28 15.58
C GLN A 224 -9.73 -12.93 16.06
N TYR A 225 -10.74 -13.14 15.21
CA TYR A 225 -12.13 -12.77 15.48
C TYR A 225 -13.08 -13.95 15.24
N LYS A 226 -13.71 -14.46 16.31
CA LYS A 226 -14.74 -15.52 16.23
C LYS A 226 -15.85 -15.17 15.24
N PHE A 227 -16.29 -13.91 15.25
CA PHE A 227 -17.33 -13.42 14.34
C PHE A 227 -16.94 -13.64 12.86
N SER A 228 -15.68 -13.39 12.51
CA SER A 228 -15.16 -13.62 11.16
C SER A 228 -15.11 -15.12 10.81
N ALA A 229 -14.67 -15.98 11.72
CA ALA A 229 -14.69 -17.45 11.54
C ALA A 229 -16.11 -18.00 11.36
N ILE A 230 -17.08 -17.49 12.13
CA ILE A 230 -18.50 -17.82 11.99
C ILE A 230 -19.03 -17.40 10.61
N MET A 231 -18.69 -16.19 10.14
CA MET A 231 -19.06 -15.70 8.80
C MET A 231 -18.45 -16.57 7.68
N GLU A 232 -17.16 -16.93 7.78
CA GLU A 232 -16.47 -17.84 6.86
C GLU A 232 -17.14 -19.22 6.82
N ASN A 233 -17.38 -19.84 7.98
CA ASN A 233 -18.04 -21.15 8.09
C ASN A 233 -19.47 -21.16 7.53
N LEU A 234 -20.20 -20.05 7.68
CA LEU A 234 -21.53 -19.85 7.08
C LEU A 234 -21.46 -19.67 5.55
N GLY A 235 -20.29 -19.36 4.99
CA GLY A 235 -20.10 -19.02 3.57
C GLY A 235 -20.50 -17.59 3.23
N ILE A 236 -20.49 -16.69 4.22
CA ILE A 236 -20.77 -15.26 4.08
C ILE A 236 -19.48 -14.58 3.64
N THR A 237 -19.37 -14.32 2.34
CA THR A 237 -18.21 -13.60 1.80
C THR A 237 -18.38 -12.10 2.02
N PRO A 238 -17.29 -11.32 1.94
CA PRO A 238 -17.40 -9.87 1.91
C PRO A 238 -18.26 -9.34 0.74
N GLN A 239 -18.42 -10.09 -0.37
CA GLN A 239 -19.32 -9.72 -1.48
C GLN A 239 -20.81 -9.92 -1.14
N ASP A 240 -21.15 -10.65 -0.08
CA ASP A 240 -22.53 -10.85 0.36
C ASP A 240 -22.95 -9.74 1.34
N VAL A 241 -22.14 -9.47 2.36
CA VAL A 241 -22.31 -8.31 3.26
C VAL A 241 -22.37 -7.01 2.45
N ARG A 242 -21.62 -6.95 1.34
CA ARG A 242 -21.62 -5.88 0.35
C ARG A 242 -22.98 -5.61 -0.27
N SER A 243 -23.67 -6.69 -0.62
CA SER A 243 -24.87 -6.62 -1.43
C SER A 243 -26.08 -6.27 -0.55
N THR A 244 -26.16 -6.84 0.66
CA THR A 244 -27.11 -6.43 1.73
C THR A 244 -27.02 -4.93 1.98
N VAL A 245 -25.81 -4.40 1.99
CA VAL A 245 -25.58 -3.00 2.25
C VAL A 245 -26.09 -2.09 1.16
N LEU A 246 -25.79 -2.40 -0.11
CA LEU A 246 -26.13 -1.50 -1.20
C LEU A 246 -27.65 -1.43 -1.33
N GLN A 247 -28.36 -2.49 -0.90
CA GLN A 247 -29.81 -2.48 -0.71
C GLN A 247 -30.23 -1.49 0.39
N PHE A 248 -29.58 -1.44 1.55
CA PHE A 248 -29.83 -0.40 2.58
C PHE A 248 -29.52 1.04 2.08
N GLN A 249 -28.37 1.29 1.42
CA GLN A 249 -28.03 2.61 0.87
C GLN A 249 -28.95 3.05 -0.30
N VAL A 250 -29.59 2.12 -1.00
CA VAL A 250 -30.59 2.41 -2.04
C VAL A 250 -31.99 2.62 -1.43
N LYS A 251 -32.28 2.02 -0.27
CA LYS A 251 -33.55 2.17 0.45
C LYS A 251 -33.63 3.49 1.23
N LEU A 252 -32.55 3.87 1.90
CA LEU A 252 -32.47 4.99 2.83
C LEU A 252 -32.09 6.28 2.09
N LYS A 253 -32.57 7.44 2.58
CA LYS A 253 -32.42 8.76 1.94
C LYS A 253 -31.71 9.79 2.83
N LYS A 254 -31.51 9.46 4.11
CA LYS A 254 -30.83 10.31 5.10
C LYS A 254 -29.40 9.83 5.40
N ASP A 255 -28.95 8.76 4.73
CA ASP A 255 -27.62 8.21 4.93
C ASP A 255 -26.52 9.23 4.56
N GLU A 256 -26.61 9.86 3.39
CA GLU A 256 -25.55 10.73 2.86
C GLU A 256 -25.23 11.96 3.72
N PRO A 257 -26.21 12.75 4.22
CA PRO A 257 -25.93 13.81 5.18
C PRO A 257 -25.38 13.27 6.50
N ALA A 258 -25.96 12.19 7.05
CA ALA A 258 -25.46 11.57 8.28
C ALA A 258 -24.02 11.03 8.16
N ILE A 259 -23.65 10.46 7.01
CA ILE A 259 -22.28 10.02 6.70
C ILE A 259 -21.32 11.21 6.67
N SER A 260 -21.73 12.34 6.06
CA SER A 260 -20.94 13.58 6.04
C SER A 260 -20.72 14.11 7.45
N ALA A 261 -21.79 14.31 8.21
CA ALA A 261 -21.77 14.72 9.61
C ALA A 261 -20.89 13.81 10.49
N MET A 262 -21.06 12.49 10.39
CA MET A 262 -20.21 11.52 11.10
C MET A 262 -18.75 11.59 10.67
N THR A 263 -18.45 11.79 9.38
CA THR A 263 -17.06 11.88 8.89
C THR A 263 -16.37 13.14 9.43
N VAL A 264 -17.09 14.27 9.46
CA VAL A 264 -16.60 15.52 10.07
C VAL A 264 -16.37 15.34 11.58
N ALA A 265 -17.30 14.71 12.31
CA ALA A 265 -17.12 14.40 13.73
C ALA A 265 -15.96 13.42 13.98
N TYR A 266 -15.81 12.39 13.13
CA TYR A 266 -14.72 11.41 13.21
C TYR A 266 -13.35 12.08 13.03
N ILE A 267 -13.24 13.00 12.07
CA ILE A 267 -12.05 13.83 11.84
C ILE A 267 -11.80 14.78 13.03
N ARG A 268 -12.83 15.50 13.50
CA ARG A 268 -12.74 16.41 14.66
C ARG A 268 -12.30 15.66 15.93
N SER A 269 -12.73 14.41 16.12
CA SER A 269 -12.31 13.54 17.24
C SER A 269 -10.86 13.03 17.16
N ALA A 270 -10.23 13.15 16.00
CA ALA A 270 -8.88 12.63 15.71
C ALA A 270 -7.90 13.72 15.24
N ALA A 271 -8.34 14.97 15.18
CA ALA A 271 -7.53 16.13 14.84
C ALA A 271 -6.60 16.49 16.00
N LYS A 272 -5.30 16.54 15.71
CA LYS A 272 -4.25 17.05 16.59
C LYS A 272 -3.57 18.20 15.90
N THR A 273 -3.29 19.28 16.62
CA THR A 273 -2.46 20.36 16.09
C THR A 273 -0.98 19.99 16.08
N ASP A 274 -0.29 20.51 15.09
CA ASP A 274 1.14 20.75 15.12
C ASP A 274 1.32 22.27 14.95
N VAL A 275 2.25 22.88 15.71
CA VAL A 275 2.41 24.34 15.77
C VAL A 275 3.88 24.72 15.73
N LYS A 276 4.30 25.40 14.65
CA LYS A 276 5.61 26.04 14.61
C LYS A 276 5.52 27.42 15.25
N ILE A 277 6.28 27.64 16.31
CA ILE A 277 6.41 28.96 16.95
C ILE A 277 7.66 29.64 16.37
N THR A 278 7.48 30.88 15.89
CA THR A 278 8.54 31.72 15.30
C THR A 278 8.39 33.17 15.81
N ASP A 279 9.29 34.07 15.39
CA ASP A 279 9.30 35.48 15.80
C ASP A 279 9.26 35.64 17.34
N VAL A 280 10.12 34.90 18.04
CA VAL A 280 10.30 35.00 19.51
C VAL A 280 8.97 34.80 20.28
N GLY A 281 8.08 33.94 19.76
CA GLY A 281 6.76 33.64 20.37
C GLY A 281 5.62 34.58 19.95
N ARG A 282 5.86 35.48 18.98
CA ARG A 282 4.86 36.39 18.39
C ARG A 282 4.09 35.78 17.24
N THR A 283 4.64 34.76 16.57
CA THR A 283 4.03 34.09 15.42
C THR A 283 3.89 32.59 15.70
N HIS A 284 2.66 32.07 15.58
CA HIS A 284 2.36 30.65 15.71
C HIS A 284 1.72 30.15 14.40
N ALA A 285 2.38 29.26 13.67
CA ALA A 285 1.86 28.64 12.46
C ALA A 285 1.26 27.26 12.76
N TYR A 286 -0.07 27.17 12.76
CA TYR A 286 -0.81 25.94 13.06
C TYR A 286 -1.10 25.11 11.81
N SER A 287 -0.93 23.79 11.94
CA SER A 287 -1.43 22.78 11.01
C SER A 287 -2.22 21.71 11.76
N LEU A 288 -3.01 20.90 11.03
CA LEU A 288 -3.76 19.78 11.61
C LEU A 288 -3.22 18.45 11.09
N ASN A 289 -3.04 17.49 11.98
CA ASN A 289 -2.79 16.08 11.69
C ASN A 289 -4.00 15.23 12.11
N VAL A 290 -4.42 14.31 11.26
CA VAL A 290 -5.56 13.40 11.51
C VAL A 290 -5.10 11.97 11.21
N PHE A 291 -5.22 11.07 12.20
CA PHE A 291 -4.63 9.71 12.14
C PHE A 291 -3.14 9.68 11.75
N GLY A 292 -2.39 10.74 12.07
CA GLY A 292 -0.96 10.87 11.73
C GLY A 292 -0.68 11.41 10.31
N VAL A 293 -1.70 11.87 9.58
CA VAL A 293 -1.55 12.49 8.26
C VAL A 293 -1.91 13.98 8.33
N SER A 294 -1.02 14.85 7.87
CA SER A 294 -1.26 16.30 7.82
C SER A 294 -2.37 16.63 6.83
N ILE A 295 -3.36 17.42 7.25
CA ILE A 295 -4.36 18.00 6.34
C ILE A 295 -3.66 19.09 5.51
N TYR A 296 -3.89 19.08 4.19
CA TYR A 296 -3.30 20.07 3.29
C TYR A 296 -3.90 21.48 3.54
N PRO A 297 -3.09 22.54 3.72
CA PRO A 297 -3.62 23.86 4.10
C PRO A 297 -4.69 24.43 3.17
N ALA A 298 -4.70 24.10 1.88
CA ALA A 298 -5.68 24.64 0.93
C ALA A 298 -7.13 24.10 1.09
N VAL A 299 -7.37 23.14 2.00
CA VAL A 299 -8.74 22.76 2.44
C VAL A 299 -9.08 23.24 3.84
N LEU A 300 -8.15 23.94 4.51
CA LEU A 300 -8.39 24.55 5.81
C LEU A 300 -8.58 26.06 5.63
N GLN A 301 -9.62 26.59 6.25
CA GLN A 301 -9.83 28.02 6.44
C GLN A 301 -9.72 28.30 7.94
N TRP A 302 -8.58 28.83 8.35
CA TRP A 302 -8.38 29.29 9.73
C TRP A 302 -8.98 30.68 9.93
N SER A 303 -9.56 30.94 11.11
CA SER A 303 -10.02 32.27 11.51
C SER A 303 -10.00 32.46 13.03
N LYS A 304 -9.99 33.72 13.47
CA LYS A 304 -10.27 34.06 14.87
C LYS A 304 -11.75 33.86 15.14
N ALA A 305 -12.11 33.09 16.16
CA ALA A 305 -13.48 32.95 16.66
C ALA A 305 -13.78 34.05 17.70
N SER A 306 -12.85 34.28 18.63
CA SER A 306 -12.94 35.31 19.68
C SER A 306 -11.56 35.67 20.23
N GLY A 307 -11.50 36.62 21.17
CA GLY A 307 -10.28 37.04 21.88
C GLY A 307 -9.69 38.36 21.38
N ASP A 308 -8.45 38.63 21.81
CA ASP A 308 -7.83 39.96 21.80
C ASP A 308 -7.78 40.60 20.41
N ALA A 309 -7.99 41.91 20.34
CA ALA A 309 -7.89 42.69 19.12
C ALA A 309 -6.54 42.53 18.42
N ASN A 310 -5.46 42.48 19.22
CA ASN A 310 -4.07 42.40 18.76
C ASN A 310 -3.71 41.07 18.10
N VAL A 311 -4.48 39.99 18.30
CA VAL A 311 -4.22 38.69 17.65
C VAL A 311 -4.83 38.68 16.25
N THR A 312 -4.00 38.55 15.22
CA THR A 312 -4.42 38.34 13.83
C THR A 312 -4.33 36.86 13.48
N VAL A 313 -5.33 36.32 12.77
CA VAL A 313 -5.33 34.94 12.27
C VAL A 313 -5.47 34.96 10.74
N LYS A 314 -4.43 34.52 10.03
CA LYS A 314 -4.44 34.39 8.57
C LYS A 314 -5.15 33.08 8.18
N PRO A 315 -5.84 32.99 7.02
CA PRO A 315 -6.53 31.78 6.57
C PRO A 315 -5.64 30.52 6.48
N THR A 316 -4.33 30.70 6.36
CA THR A 316 -3.31 29.64 6.32
C THR A 316 -2.99 28.97 7.65
N GLY A 317 -3.53 29.45 8.78
CA GLY A 317 -3.22 28.95 10.13
C GLY A 317 -2.10 29.71 10.84
N VAL A 318 -1.56 30.76 10.21
CA VAL A 318 -0.57 31.65 10.82
C VAL A 318 -1.29 32.68 11.70
N VAL A 319 -1.00 32.63 13.00
CA VAL A 319 -1.51 33.51 14.05
C VAL A 319 -0.38 34.43 14.50
N THR A 320 -0.63 35.74 14.64
CA THR A 320 0.40 36.73 14.94
C THR A 320 -0.07 37.81 15.91
N ILE A 321 0.83 38.32 16.75
CA ILE A 321 0.67 39.59 17.50
C ILE A 321 1.64 40.66 16.96
N PRO A 322 1.28 41.96 16.94
CA PRO A 322 2.15 43.03 16.45
C PRO A 322 3.37 43.26 17.35
N GLY A 323 4.42 43.88 16.82
CA GLY A 323 5.73 44.04 17.47
C GLY A 323 5.72 44.80 18.82
N ASP A 324 4.71 45.63 19.06
CA ASP A 324 4.49 46.37 20.31
C ASP A 324 3.71 45.57 21.37
N ALA A 325 2.91 44.58 20.95
CA ALA A 325 2.19 43.70 21.89
C ALA A 325 3.13 42.68 22.52
N ALA A 326 3.18 42.64 23.86
CA ALA A 326 3.93 41.62 24.61
C ALA A 326 3.26 40.24 24.62
N SER A 327 1.92 40.19 24.49
CA SER A 327 1.15 38.95 24.40
C SER A 327 -0.21 39.18 23.77
N GLY A 328 -0.90 38.10 23.40
CA GLY A 328 -2.33 38.13 23.06
C GLY A 328 -2.94 36.73 23.03
N THR A 329 -4.19 36.61 23.48
CA THR A 329 -4.95 35.36 23.54
C THR A 329 -6.13 35.39 22.58
N ALA A 330 -6.35 34.30 21.84
CA ALA A 330 -7.51 34.15 20.95
C ALA A 330 -8.00 32.71 20.88
N VAL A 331 -9.31 32.53 20.68
CA VAL A 331 -9.85 31.25 20.21
C VAL A 331 -9.70 31.20 18.70
N ILE A 332 -8.94 30.23 18.20
CA ILE A 332 -8.77 29.98 16.76
C ILE A 332 -9.60 28.77 16.35
N GLN A 333 -10.24 28.86 15.19
CA GLN A 333 -10.99 27.77 14.58
C GLN A 333 -10.38 27.42 13.22
N ALA A 334 -10.34 26.14 12.89
CA ALA A 334 -10.03 25.64 11.56
C ALA A 334 -11.30 25.06 10.93
N LYS A 335 -11.76 25.64 9.82
CA LYS A 335 -12.87 25.11 9.04
C LYS A 335 -12.37 24.28 7.88
N LEU A 336 -12.91 23.08 7.75
CA LEU A 336 -12.69 22.21 6.62
C LEU A 336 -13.61 22.64 5.47
N ILE A 337 -13.00 23.13 4.39
CA ILE A 337 -13.69 23.46 3.14
C ILE A 337 -13.97 22.14 2.40
N ASN A 338 -15.23 21.87 2.07
CA ASN A 338 -15.56 20.75 1.19
C ASN A 338 -15.24 21.14 -0.27
N PRO A 339 -14.26 20.48 -0.95
CA PRO A 339 -13.89 20.83 -2.32
C PRO A 339 -14.99 20.50 -3.36
N TYR A 340 -16.04 19.79 -2.97
CA TYR A 340 -17.20 19.47 -3.79
C TYR A 340 -18.41 20.41 -3.53
N GLY A 341 -18.23 21.43 -2.66
CA GLY A 341 -19.28 22.39 -2.29
C GLY A 341 -19.99 22.06 -0.97
N GLY A 342 -20.77 23.02 -0.47
CA GLY A 342 -21.37 22.99 0.86
C GLY A 342 -20.69 23.95 1.85
N ALA A 343 -21.26 24.10 3.05
CA ALA A 343 -20.71 24.98 4.07
C ALA A 343 -19.43 24.39 4.71
N ALA A 344 -18.42 25.22 4.94
CA ALA A 344 -17.18 24.79 5.59
C ALA A 344 -17.42 24.52 7.09
N LYS A 345 -17.09 23.32 7.57
CA LYS A 345 -17.39 22.83 8.92
C LYS A 345 -16.18 22.98 9.83
N VAL A 346 -16.36 23.48 11.07
CA VAL A 346 -15.27 23.57 12.06
C VAL A 346 -14.78 22.16 12.40
N VAL A 347 -13.50 21.84 12.20
CA VAL A 347 -12.89 20.54 12.53
C VAL A 347 -11.88 20.62 13.67
N TYR A 348 -11.55 21.82 14.12
CA TYR A 348 -10.72 22.09 15.28
C TYR A 348 -11.03 23.50 15.80
N GLU A 349 -11.07 23.65 17.12
CA GLU A 349 -11.17 24.94 17.81
C GLU A 349 -10.38 24.86 19.12
N GLN A 350 -9.57 25.88 19.43
CA GLN A 350 -8.84 25.96 20.70
C GLN A 350 -8.50 27.42 21.05
N GLU A 351 -8.45 27.73 22.33
CA GLU A 351 -7.78 28.93 22.84
C GLU A 351 -6.25 28.78 22.70
N VAL A 352 -5.60 29.85 22.26
CA VAL A 352 -4.14 29.95 22.10
C VAL A 352 -3.65 31.30 22.60
N THR A 353 -2.53 31.31 23.30
CA THR A 353 -1.86 32.53 23.78
C THR A 353 -0.49 32.65 23.15
N LEU A 354 -0.25 33.77 22.49
CA LEU A 354 1.06 34.18 21.97
C LEU A 354 1.73 35.08 23.00
N LYS A 355 3.04 34.96 23.15
CA LYS A 355 3.85 35.75 24.08
C LYS A 355 5.19 36.06 23.43
N ALA A 356 5.47 37.34 23.24
CA ALA A 356 6.82 37.77 22.91
C ALA A 356 7.72 37.48 24.11
N ALA A 357 8.68 36.57 23.97
CA ALA A 357 9.78 36.49 24.92
C ALA A 357 10.64 37.76 24.82
N ALA A 358 11.38 38.08 25.88
CA ALA A 358 12.40 39.12 25.79
C ALA A 358 13.44 38.73 24.73
N THR A 359 14.11 39.71 24.10
CA THR A 359 15.07 39.48 23.01
C THR A 359 16.22 38.57 23.46
N GLN A 360 16.09 37.27 23.18
CA GLN A 360 16.99 36.23 23.64
C GLN A 360 18.05 35.94 22.57
N GLU A 361 19.30 35.78 23.00
CA GLU A 361 20.33 35.19 22.14
C GLU A 361 19.86 33.78 21.74
N THR A 362 20.04 33.41 20.47
CA THR A 362 19.69 32.07 20.00
C THR A 362 20.60 31.06 20.68
N GLU A 363 20.07 29.98 21.23
CA GLU A 363 20.89 28.90 21.80
C GLU A 363 21.03 27.75 20.81
N PHE A 364 22.27 27.44 20.43
CA PHE A 364 22.59 26.29 19.60
C PHE A 364 22.51 24.99 20.42
N PRO A 365 21.79 23.94 19.99
CA PRO A 365 21.66 22.67 20.72
C PRO A 365 22.94 21.82 20.63
N ALA A 366 23.99 22.30 21.29
CA ALA A 366 25.34 21.75 21.29
C ALA A 366 25.37 20.25 21.64
N ALA A 367 24.57 19.80 22.62
CA ALA A 367 24.51 18.39 23.01
C ALA A 367 24.02 17.48 21.86
N ALA A 368 22.97 17.89 21.13
CA ALA A 368 22.43 17.13 20.00
C ALA A 368 23.40 17.13 18.81
N PHE A 369 24.09 18.25 18.55
CA PHE A 369 25.14 18.32 17.54
C PHE A 369 26.35 17.44 17.89
N LEU A 370 26.89 17.53 19.10
CA LEU A 370 28.04 16.73 19.56
C LEU A 370 27.73 15.22 19.52
N ALA A 371 26.50 14.81 19.82
CA ALA A 371 26.05 13.43 19.65
C ALA A 371 26.11 12.97 18.18
N ARG A 372 25.69 13.80 17.21
CA ARG A 372 25.84 13.50 15.77
C ARG A 372 27.32 13.45 15.35
N MET A 373 28.13 14.41 15.81
CA MET A 373 29.56 14.48 15.48
C MET A 373 30.32 13.27 16.01
N LYS A 374 30.03 12.83 17.25
CA LYS A 374 30.56 11.59 17.82
C LYS A 374 30.14 10.35 17.00
N LYS A 375 28.88 10.28 16.56
CA LYS A 375 28.40 9.18 15.70
C LYS A 375 29.16 9.11 14.35
N VAL A 376 29.50 10.27 13.77
CA VAL A 376 30.33 10.37 12.56
C VAL A 376 31.80 10.02 12.86
N GLN A 377 32.34 10.39 14.03
CA GLN A 377 33.68 10.01 14.50
C GLN A 377 33.83 8.50 14.71
N GLU A 378 32.86 7.86 15.39
CA GLU A 378 32.81 6.41 15.58
C GLU A 378 32.71 5.68 14.23
N ALA A 379 31.91 6.22 13.30
CA ALA A 379 31.88 5.73 11.94
C ALA A 379 33.23 5.89 11.23
N LEU A 380 33.90 7.05 11.30
CA LEU A 380 35.26 7.25 10.75
C LEU A 380 36.27 6.26 11.32
N ALA A 381 36.23 6.00 12.64
CA ALA A 381 37.12 5.05 13.32
C ALA A 381 36.91 3.59 12.88
N ALA A 382 35.67 3.22 12.51
CA ALA A 382 35.34 1.94 11.87
C ALA A 382 35.63 1.90 10.36
N GLY A 383 36.35 2.89 9.82
CA GLY A 383 36.63 3.06 8.40
C GLY A 383 38.05 2.70 7.97
N ASP A 384 38.49 3.33 6.88
CA ASP A 384 39.89 3.30 6.45
C ASP A 384 40.67 4.40 7.20
N PRO A 385 41.81 4.11 7.84
CA PRO A 385 42.62 5.14 8.51
C PRO A 385 43.01 6.33 7.62
N ALA A 386 43.05 6.15 6.29
CA ALA A 386 43.25 7.25 5.34
C ALA A 386 42.09 8.26 5.33
N ASP A 387 40.86 7.85 5.66
CA ASP A 387 39.68 8.72 5.75
C ASP A 387 39.85 9.75 6.89
N ILE A 388 40.36 9.31 8.05
CA ILE A 388 40.69 10.18 9.18
C ILE A 388 41.86 11.11 8.83
N GLN A 389 42.90 10.59 8.17
CA GLN A 389 44.06 11.39 7.78
C GLN A 389 43.73 12.46 6.74
N ALA A 390 42.75 12.24 5.86
CA ALA A 390 42.24 13.25 4.95
C ALA A 390 41.62 14.44 5.70
N ILE A 391 40.76 14.16 6.70
CA ILE A 391 40.09 15.19 7.51
C ILE A 391 41.11 15.96 8.38
N ILE A 392 42.11 15.27 8.95
CA ILE A 392 43.22 15.93 9.68
C ILE A 392 44.03 16.83 8.73
N GLN A 393 44.30 16.39 7.50
CA GLN A 393 44.99 17.23 6.51
C GLN A 393 44.18 18.47 6.11
N LEU A 394 42.86 18.35 5.93
CA LEU A 394 42.00 19.52 5.69
C LEU A 394 42.00 20.49 6.88
N ARG A 395 41.86 20.00 8.12
CA ARG A 395 41.94 20.84 9.33
C ARG A 395 43.28 21.56 9.46
N ASN A 396 44.38 20.93 9.05
CA ASN A 396 45.71 21.53 9.05
C ASN A 396 45.91 22.55 7.92
N GLU A 397 45.25 22.38 6.77
CA GLU A 397 45.26 23.37 5.68
C GLU A 397 44.41 24.59 6.05
N LEU A 398 43.21 24.36 6.61
CA LEU A 398 42.35 25.39 7.19
C LEU A 398 43.06 26.22 8.27
N SER A 399 43.80 25.59 9.18
CA SER A 399 44.49 26.31 10.26
C SER A 399 45.57 27.27 9.75
N GLN A 400 46.16 26.98 8.57
CA GLN A 400 47.19 27.80 7.91
C GLN A 400 46.64 29.05 7.20
N LEU A 401 45.33 29.13 6.93
CA LEU A 401 44.70 30.33 6.34
C LEU A 401 44.85 31.53 7.30
N THR A 402 45.21 32.69 6.77
CA THR A 402 45.47 33.92 7.55
C THR A 402 44.87 35.14 6.88
N PHE A 403 44.22 36.02 7.64
CA PHE A 403 43.54 37.20 7.08
C PHE A 403 44.45 38.03 6.16
N ALA A 404 45.70 38.26 6.59
CA ALA A 404 46.72 39.00 5.82
C ALA A 404 47.08 38.40 4.43
N LYS A 405 46.71 37.15 4.13
CA LYS A 405 46.95 36.50 2.83
C LYS A 405 45.66 36.08 2.12
N ASP A 406 44.67 35.63 2.91
CA ASP A 406 43.50 34.88 2.44
C ASP A 406 42.19 35.66 2.58
N GLN A 407 42.21 36.94 3.00
CA GLN A 407 40.99 37.77 3.14
C GLN A 407 40.14 37.84 1.86
N ALA A 408 40.73 37.67 0.68
CA ALA A 408 40.04 37.69 -0.60
C ALA A 408 39.01 36.55 -0.75
N LEU A 409 39.11 35.48 0.05
CA LEU A 409 38.15 34.38 0.01
C LEU A 409 36.72 34.86 0.34
N ILE A 410 36.57 35.81 1.25
CA ILE A 410 35.26 36.38 1.67
C ILE A 410 34.84 37.65 0.93
N ASP A 411 35.63 38.14 -0.04
CA ASP A 411 35.30 39.35 -0.81
C ASP A 411 33.89 39.36 -1.43
N PRO A 412 33.33 38.24 -1.95
CA PRO A 412 31.99 38.26 -2.53
C PRO A 412 30.89 38.67 -1.53
N ILE A 413 30.90 38.12 -0.31
CA ILE A 413 30.01 38.57 0.77
C ILE A 413 30.41 39.98 1.22
N TRP A 414 31.69 40.21 1.49
CA TRP A 414 32.18 41.44 2.12
C TRP A 414 31.81 42.70 1.33
N ASN A 415 31.98 42.66 0.00
CA ASN A 415 31.68 43.78 -0.90
C ASN A 415 30.18 44.16 -0.95
N LYS A 416 29.28 43.34 -0.38
CA LYS A 416 27.87 43.69 -0.15
C LYS A 416 27.67 44.32 1.22
N LEU A 417 28.25 43.71 2.26
CA LEU A 417 28.17 44.19 3.63
C LEU A 417 28.65 45.64 3.72
N THR A 418 29.82 45.97 3.16
CA THR A 418 30.40 47.33 3.19
C THR A 418 29.53 48.41 2.57
N ALA A 419 28.61 48.08 1.66
CA ALA A 419 27.71 49.04 1.06
C ALA A 419 26.57 49.48 1.98
N ASN A 420 26.35 48.76 3.09
CA ASN A 420 25.24 48.94 4.03
C ASN A 420 25.71 49.04 5.50
N LEU A 421 27.02 49.08 5.76
CA LEU A 421 27.57 49.35 7.10
C LEU A 421 27.54 50.85 7.43
N PRO A 422 27.45 51.23 8.72
CA PRO A 422 27.65 52.61 9.16
C PRO A 422 29.01 53.19 8.72
N GLU A 423 29.06 54.51 8.50
CA GLU A 423 30.31 55.20 8.11
C GLU A 423 31.38 55.21 9.22
N ASP A 424 30.97 55.00 10.48
CA ASP A 424 31.82 54.94 11.68
C ASP A 424 32.23 53.51 12.10
N ALA A 425 31.73 52.47 11.42
CA ALA A 425 32.08 51.08 11.69
C ALA A 425 33.53 50.75 11.28
N ASP A 426 34.26 49.96 12.10
CA ASP A 426 35.62 49.52 11.75
C ASP A 426 35.55 48.39 10.70
N GLN A 427 35.46 48.80 9.44
CA GLN A 427 35.40 47.89 8.29
C GLN A 427 36.62 46.97 8.19
N ALA A 428 37.78 47.32 8.75
CA ALA A 428 38.94 46.42 8.74
C ALA A 428 38.78 45.32 9.79
N ALA A 429 38.44 45.70 11.03
CA ALA A 429 38.20 44.75 12.12
C ALA A 429 37.00 43.83 11.84
N LEU A 430 35.90 44.36 11.28
CA LEU A 430 34.73 43.56 10.90
C LEU A 430 35.05 42.54 9.79
N LYS A 431 35.90 42.89 8.82
CA LYS A 431 36.32 41.95 7.76
C LYS A 431 37.19 40.83 8.35
N GLU A 432 38.12 41.16 9.25
CA GLU A 432 38.98 40.17 9.92
C GLU A 432 38.16 39.26 10.85
N GLY A 433 37.25 39.83 11.64
CA GLY A 433 36.31 39.09 12.47
C GLY A 433 35.46 38.11 11.65
N LEU A 434 34.85 38.57 10.55
CA LEU A 434 34.05 37.72 9.67
C LEU A 434 34.87 36.58 9.04
N PHE A 435 36.08 36.88 8.57
CA PHE A 435 37.01 35.86 8.04
C PHE A 435 37.34 34.81 9.11
N ASN A 436 37.66 35.25 10.33
CA ASN A 436 38.01 34.36 11.43
C ASN A 436 36.82 33.51 11.91
N ILE A 437 35.59 34.06 11.89
CA ILE A 437 34.35 33.31 12.15
C ILE A 437 34.15 32.21 11.09
N PHE A 438 34.22 32.54 9.80
CA PHE A 438 34.11 31.57 8.72
C PHE A 438 35.15 30.45 8.87
N LYS A 439 36.42 30.81 9.07
CA LYS A 439 37.53 29.88 9.32
C LYS A 439 37.25 28.99 10.53
N ALA A 440 36.75 29.54 11.64
CA ALA A 440 36.50 28.78 12.86
C ALA A 440 35.35 27.77 12.70
N VAL A 441 34.23 28.18 12.10
CA VAL A 441 33.04 27.30 11.91
C VAL A 441 33.35 26.14 10.98
N ILE A 442 34.07 26.35 9.88
CA ILE A 442 34.49 25.26 8.98
C ILE A 442 35.64 24.39 9.55
N SER A 443 36.27 24.84 10.65
CA SER A 443 37.33 24.09 11.36
C SER A 443 36.83 23.31 12.59
N ILE A 444 35.52 23.29 12.85
CA ILE A 444 34.93 22.53 13.97
C ILE A 444 35.31 21.04 13.85
N PRO A 445 35.95 20.44 14.86
CA PRO A 445 36.46 19.08 14.73
C PRO A 445 35.38 18.01 14.90
N TYR A 446 35.51 16.95 14.12
CA TYR A 446 34.76 15.70 14.26
C TYR A 446 35.33 14.82 15.39
N ASP A 447 35.66 15.42 16.54
CA ASP A 447 36.22 14.74 17.72
C ASP A 447 35.21 14.55 18.88
N GLY A 448 34.00 15.09 18.72
CA GLY A 448 32.92 15.00 19.70
C GLY A 448 33.12 15.84 20.96
N GLN A 449 34.15 16.70 21.03
CA GLN A 449 34.49 17.44 22.24
C GLN A 449 33.82 18.84 22.28
N ALA A 450 33.06 19.10 23.35
CA ALA A 450 32.40 20.38 23.57
C ALA A 450 33.38 21.56 23.60
N ALA A 451 34.59 21.39 24.14
CA ALA A 451 35.55 22.48 24.35
C ALA A 451 35.89 23.27 23.07
N SER A 452 36.01 22.59 21.92
CA SER A 452 36.27 23.24 20.63
C SER A 452 35.08 24.10 20.18
N LEU A 453 33.86 23.58 20.33
CA LEU A 453 32.63 24.30 20.00
C LEU A 453 32.40 25.49 20.94
N GLU A 454 32.55 25.29 22.24
CA GLU A 454 32.39 26.35 23.25
C GLU A 454 33.44 27.47 23.10
N SER A 455 34.66 27.15 22.64
CA SER A 455 35.67 28.18 22.33
C SER A 455 35.26 29.10 21.17
N ILE A 456 34.34 28.64 20.31
CA ILE A 456 33.80 29.41 19.17
C ILE A 456 32.55 30.18 19.64
N ARG A 457 31.61 29.54 20.35
CA ARG A 457 30.38 30.17 20.89
C ARG A 457 30.66 31.32 21.86
N ASN A 458 31.73 31.21 22.64
CA ASN A 458 32.08 32.15 23.70
C ASN A 458 33.25 33.08 23.32
N ASN A 459 33.67 33.11 22.05
CA ASN A 459 34.72 34.04 21.60
C ASN A 459 34.17 35.50 21.63
N PRO A 460 34.84 36.44 22.34
CA PRO A 460 34.35 37.80 22.50
C PRO A 460 34.48 38.64 21.22
N GLU A 461 35.49 38.41 20.40
CA GLU A 461 35.71 39.09 19.11
C GLU A 461 34.63 38.67 18.10
N PHE A 462 34.27 37.38 18.09
CA PHE A 462 33.21 36.86 17.23
C PHE A 462 31.85 37.41 17.66
N ARG A 463 31.57 37.45 18.97
CA ARG A 463 30.35 38.05 19.53
C ARG A 463 30.26 39.55 19.25
N ALA A 464 31.36 40.30 19.33
CA ALA A 464 31.40 41.72 18.96
C ALA A 464 31.11 41.92 17.47
N THR A 465 31.82 41.20 16.60
CA THR A 465 31.66 41.26 15.13
C THR A 465 30.21 40.96 14.71
N LEU A 466 29.62 39.88 15.23
CA LEU A 466 28.26 39.47 14.85
C LEU A 466 27.19 40.39 15.44
N LYS A 467 27.42 40.99 16.62
CA LYS A 467 26.52 42.01 17.17
C LYS A 467 26.48 43.26 16.28
N GLU A 468 27.62 43.72 15.78
CA GLU A 468 27.72 44.93 14.94
C GLU A 468 27.14 44.68 13.54
N LEU A 469 27.49 43.55 12.90
CA LEU A 469 26.86 43.09 11.66
C LEU A 469 25.34 42.88 11.84
N GLY A 470 24.91 42.32 12.97
CA GLY A 470 23.51 42.12 13.32
C GLY A 470 22.75 43.44 13.47
N GLN A 471 23.33 44.41 14.19
CA GLN A 471 22.75 45.74 14.33
C GLN A 471 22.57 46.46 12.99
N ALA A 472 23.55 46.36 12.08
CA ALA A 472 23.42 46.89 10.72
C ALA A 472 22.38 46.13 9.87
N GLY A 473 22.26 44.80 10.07
CA GLY A 473 21.29 43.94 9.40
C GLY A 473 19.90 43.83 10.06
N GLY A 474 19.58 44.67 11.06
CA GLY A 474 18.28 44.65 11.74
C GLY A 474 18.08 43.55 12.80
N GLU A 475 19.09 42.72 13.06
CA GLU A 475 19.12 41.62 14.02
C GLU A 475 20.05 41.93 15.22
N PRO A 476 19.66 42.81 16.16
CA PRO A 476 20.52 43.26 17.26
C PRO A 476 20.87 42.19 18.31
N SER A 477 20.38 40.95 18.12
CA SER A 477 20.66 39.76 18.94
C SER A 477 21.40 38.65 18.17
N PHE A 478 22.03 39.00 17.04
CA PHE A 478 22.76 38.08 16.18
C PHE A 478 24.07 37.61 16.83
N VAL A 479 24.23 36.30 16.99
CA VAL A 479 25.35 35.67 17.70
C VAL A 479 25.90 34.46 16.93
N VAL A 480 27.03 33.92 17.41
CA VAL A 480 27.70 32.74 16.82
C VAL A 480 26.74 31.55 16.69
N ASP A 481 25.86 31.38 17.68
CA ASP A 481 24.87 30.30 17.70
C ASP A 481 23.85 30.39 16.54
N ASP A 482 23.52 31.58 16.02
CA ASP A 482 22.68 31.71 14.83
C ASP A 482 23.34 31.12 13.58
N ILE A 483 24.67 31.26 13.46
CA ILE A 483 25.46 30.66 12.37
C ILE A 483 25.51 29.14 12.54
N LEU A 484 25.68 28.65 13.77
CA LEU A 484 25.66 27.21 14.05
C LEU A 484 24.27 26.59 13.79
N VAL A 485 23.18 27.29 14.12
CA VAL A 485 21.80 26.90 13.78
C VAL A 485 21.57 26.93 12.27
N PHE A 486 22.07 27.93 11.54
CA PHE A 486 21.99 27.96 10.08
C PHE A 486 22.70 26.77 9.42
N PHE A 487 23.90 26.39 9.88
CA PHE A 487 24.64 25.25 9.32
C PHE A 487 24.13 23.88 9.78
N PHE A 488 23.78 23.70 11.05
CA PHE A 488 23.53 22.39 11.66
C PHE A 488 22.13 22.20 12.27
N GLY A 489 21.31 23.25 12.28
CA GLY A 489 19.91 23.23 12.70
C GLY A 489 19.68 23.27 14.21
N SER A 490 18.42 23.51 14.58
CA SER A 490 17.88 23.25 15.92
C SER A 490 16.47 22.65 15.83
N GLU A 491 15.94 22.20 16.96
CA GLU A 491 14.56 21.67 17.02
C GLU A 491 13.51 22.77 16.80
N GLU A 492 13.85 24.03 17.09
CA GLU A 492 12.94 25.19 17.02
C GLU A 492 13.03 25.96 15.69
N ALA A 493 14.25 26.35 15.28
CA ALA A 493 14.47 27.14 14.07
C ALA A 493 14.28 26.31 12.79
N GLY A 494 14.53 25.00 12.88
CA GLY A 494 14.46 24.07 11.76
C GLY A 494 15.82 23.44 11.44
N SER A 495 15.83 22.64 10.38
CA SER A 495 16.85 21.61 10.18
C SER A 495 18.27 22.10 9.87
N GLY A 496 18.48 23.40 9.61
CA GLY A 496 19.74 23.94 9.10
C GLY A 496 20.16 23.33 7.76
N LEU A 497 21.35 23.68 7.29
CA LEU A 497 21.91 23.20 6.03
C LEU A 497 22.16 21.68 6.05
N GLU A 498 22.77 21.16 7.13
CA GLU A 498 23.01 19.73 7.34
C GLU A 498 21.69 18.94 7.24
N GLY A 499 20.66 19.36 7.99
CA GLY A 499 19.38 18.67 8.02
C GLY A 499 18.55 18.87 6.76
N ALA A 500 18.69 19.99 6.05
CA ALA A 500 18.06 20.20 4.74
C ALA A 500 18.67 19.28 3.65
N ILE A 501 19.96 18.97 3.76
CA ILE A 501 20.63 17.95 2.95
C ILE A 501 20.16 16.55 3.37
N ARG A 502 20.17 16.19 4.66
CA ARG A 502 19.65 14.90 5.17
C ARG A 502 18.19 14.64 4.75
N SER A 503 17.34 15.65 4.84
CA SER A 503 15.93 15.60 4.44
C SER A 503 15.77 15.37 2.94
N HIS A 504 16.59 16.03 2.11
CA HIS A 504 16.62 15.76 0.67
C HIS A 504 17.08 14.33 0.37
N LEU A 505 18.13 13.84 1.03
CA LEU A 505 18.65 12.48 0.89
C LEU A 505 17.58 11.43 1.25
N ALA A 506 16.84 11.64 2.34
CA ALA A 506 15.72 10.79 2.75
C ALA A 506 14.54 10.78 1.75
N GLY A 507 14.39 11.85 0.96
CA GLY A 507 13.39 11.96 -0.11
C GLY A 507 13.80 11.37 -1.46
N LEU A 508 15.03 10.86 -1.61
CA LEU A 508 15.50 10.28 -2.88
C LEU A 508 14.95 8.87 -3.11
N SER A 509 14.77 8.51 -4.38
CA SER A 509 14.68 7.10 -4.76
C SER A 509 16.05 6.42 -4.65
N PRO A 510 16.13 5.08 -4.57
CA PRO A 510 17.40 4.35 -4.61
C PRO A 510 18.30 4.74 -5.78
N SER A 511 17.72 4.96 -6.97
CA SER A 511 18.46 5.42 -8.16
C SER A 511 18.88 6.89 -8.06
N GLY A 512 18.07 7.76 -7.43
CA GLY A 512 18.44 9.16 -7.16
C GLY A 512 19.59 9.26 -6.16
N LEU A 513 19.60 8.43 -5.11
CA LEU A 513 20.70 8.34 -4.15
C LEU A 513 22.00 7.86 -4.83
N LEU A 514 21.92 6.84 -5.69
CA LEU A 514 23.08 6.39 -6.48
C LEU A 514 23.54 7.43 -7.51
N GLN A 515 22.63 8.24 -8.08
CA GLN A 515 23.03 9.33 -8.96
C GLN A 515 23.72 10.46 -8.19
N LEU A 516 23.23 10.84 -7.01
CA LEU A 516 23.85 11.88 -6.18
C LEU A 516 25.23 11.43 -5.64
N LEU A 517 25.34 10.17 -5.22
CA LEU A 517 26.62 9.54 -4.86
C LEU A 517 27.45 9.14 -6.10
N GLY A 518 26.98 9.46 -7.31
CA GLY A 518 27.52 9.10 -8.62
C GLY A 518 27.82 10.28 -9.55
N ASP A 519 27.67 11.52 -9.08
CA ASP A 519 28.23 12.74 -9.67
C ASP A 519 28.99 13.54 -8.59
N LYS A 520 30.30 13.72 -8.76
CA LYS A 520 31.18 14.42 -7.79
C LYS A 520 30.72 15.86 -7.53
N GLN A 521 30.07 16.49 -8.50
CA GLN A 521 29.58 17.87 -8.39
C GLN A 521 28.17 17.95 -7.79
N ALA A 522 27.43 16.84 -7.73
CA ALA A 522 26.04 16.85 -7.29
C ALA A 522 25.87 17.10 -5.78
N LEU A 523 26.78 16.60 -4.93
CA LEU A 523 26.74 16.90 -3.48
C LEU A 523 27.15 18.36 -3.16
N PRO A 524 28.23 18.93 -3.74
CA PRO A 524 28.50 20.37 -3.68
C PRO A 524 27.35 21.23 -4.24
N ALA A 525 26.81 20.89 -5.42
CA ALA A 525 25.69 21.63 -6.01
C ALA A 525 24.42 21.55 -5.15
N LEU A 526 24.15 20.41 -4.50
CA LEU A 526 23.07 20.27 -3.52
C LEU A 526 23.30 21.16 -2.30
N LEU A 527 24.53 21.22 -1.77
CA LEU A 527 24.88 22.10 -0.65
C LEU A 527 24.62 23.57 -1.01
N LEU A 528 25.13 24.03 -2.16
CA LEU A 528 24.93 25.40 -2.64
C LEU A 528 23.44 25.71 -2.94
N GLN A 529 22.68 24.72 -3.43
CA GLN A 529 21.22 24.84 -3.60
C GLN A 529 20.49 24.98 -2.26
N LYS A 530 20.83 24.17 -1.25
CA LYS A 530 20.20 24.24 0.07
C LYS A 530 20.60 25.50 0.83
N ALA A 531 21.86 25.93 0.74
CA ALA A 531 22.31 27.20 1.32
C ALA A 531 21.52 28.38 0.74
N GLY A 532 21.32 28.43 -0.58
CA GLY A 532 20.52 29.47 -1.23
C GLY A 532 19.03 29.47 -0.83
N LEU A 533 18.45 28.30 -0.57
CA LEU A 533 17.10 28.19 -0.02
C LEU A 533 17.02 28.69 1.43
N LEU A 534 17.99 28.33 2.29
CA LEU A 534 18.01 28.82 3.67
C LEU A 534 18.28 30.33 3.74
N LEU A 535 19.13 30.89 2.88
CA LEU A 535 19.34 32.34 2.76
C LEU A 535 18.10 33.10 2.26
N SER A 536 17.12 32.41 1.67
CA SER A 536 15.82 32.99 1.33
C SER A 536 14.82 32.93 2.49
N ASP A 537 15.12 32.17 3.55
CA ASP A 537 14.25 31.93 4.71
C ASP A 537 14.59 32.86 5.87
N LYS A 538 14.20 34.14 5.73
CA LYS A 538 14.41 35.17 6.77
C LYS A 538 13.64 34.90 8.06
N GLU A 539 12.47 34.27 7.98
CA GLU A 539 11.56 34.07 9.12
C GLU A 539 12.12 33.08 10.16
N ASN A 540 13.06 32.22 9.76
CA ASN A 540 13.55 31.12 10.58
C ASN A 540 15.05 31.19 10.93
N TYR A 541 15.83 32.04 10.25
CA TYR A 541 17.28 32.15 10.47
C TYR A 541 17.72 33.63 10.50
N LYS A 542 18.21 34.12 11.65
CA LYS A 542 18.74 35.49 11.77
C LYS A 542 19.91 35.76 10.81
N VAL A 543 20.69 34.73 10.47
CA VAL A 543 21.72 34.78 9.41
C VAL A 543 21.12 35.27 8.08
N SER A 544 20.00 34.67 7.66
CA SER A 544 19.34 34.97 6.39
C SER A 544 18.65 36.34 6.41
N SER A 545 18.09 36.72 7.56
CA SER A 545 17.57 38.06 7.83
C SER A 545 18.67 39.12 7.68
N ALA A 546 19.69 39.09 8.56
CA ALA A 546 20.77 40.08 8.61
C ALA A 546 21.57 40.18 7.31
N LEU A 547 21.96 39.05 6.71
CA LEU A 547 22.71 39.06 5.45
C LEU A 547 21.88 39.66 4.29
N SER A 548 20.57 39.41 4.24
CA SER A 548 19.74 39.93 3.17
C SER A 548 19.41 41.41 3.30
N GLU A 549 19.26 41.95 4.52
CA GLU A 549 19.13 43.41 4.69
C GLU A 549 20.44 44.12 4.33
N LEU A 550 21.59 43.50 4.59
CA LEU A 550 22.91 43.95 4.14
C LEU A 550 23.22 43.61 2.67
N GLY A 551 22.21 43.22 1.88
CA GLY A 551 22.30 43.05 0.41
C GLY A 551 23.12 41.85 -0.09
N VAL A 552 23.50 40.92 0.79
CA VAL A 552 24.13 39.64 0.43
C VAL A 552 23.06 38.69 -0.10
N THR A 553 23.32 38.02 -1.23
CA THR A 553 22.42 37.00 -1.76
C THR A 553 23.05 35.61 -1.71
N ALA A 554 22.25 34.58 -2.04
CA ALA A 554 22.73 33.22 -2.27
C ALA A 554 23.91 33.15 -3.26
N LYS A 555 24.03 34.09 -4.22
CA LYS A 555 25.16 34.13 -5.15
C LYS A 555 26.46 34.44 -4.41
N GLU A 556 26.53 35.53 -3.66
CA GLU A 556 27.74 35.96 -2.98
C GLU A 556 28.18 34.98 -1.88
N PHE A 557 27.23 34.32 -1.21
CA PHE A 557 27.53 33.22 -0.30
C PHE A 557 28.15 32.01 -1.04
N ASN A 558 27.55 31.62 -2.17
CA ASN A 558 28.05 30.49 -2.97
C ASN A 558 29.42 30.78 -3.59
N ASP A 559 29.66 32.00 -4.08
CA ASP A 559 30.97 32.43 -4.58
C ASP A 559 32.03 32.37 -3.47
N THR A 560 31.69 32.81 -2.25
CA THR A 560 32.57 32.73 -1.07
C THR A 560 32.89 31.27 -0.70
N TRP A 561 31.89 30.39 -0.69
CA TRP A 561 32.10 28.96 -0.44
C TRP A 561 33.02 28.32 -1.50
N VAL A 562 32.81 28.66 -2.78
CA VAL A 562 33.64 28.18 -3.90
C VAL A 562 35.08 28.69 -3.78
N ASN A 563 35.30 29.93 -3.33
CA ASN A 563 36.65 30.45 -3.07
C ASN A 563 37.40 29.59 -2.02
N PHE A 564 36.78 29.32 -0.87
CA PHE A 564 37.35 28.43 0.15
C PHE A 564 37.63 27.04 -0.44
N GLN A 565 36.68 26.46 -1.18
CA GLN A 565 36.85 25.14 -1.78
C GLN A 565 38.03 25.07 -2.78
N GLN A 566 38.25 26.12 -3.57
CA GLN A 566 39.37 26.18 -4.52
C GLN A 566 40.74 26.35 -3.85
N GLN A 567 40.80 27.00 -2.68
CA GLN A 567 42.04 27.17 -1.90
C GLN A 567 42.45 25.88 -1.17
N LEU A 568 41.48 25.05 -0.75
CA LEU A 568 41.69 23.88 0.10
C LEU A 568 41.93 22.60 -0.72
N LYS A 569 43.20 22.28 -1.00
CA LYS A 569 43.62 21.11 -1.80
C LYS A 569 43.32 19.77 -1.12
N LYS A 570 42.92 19.78 0.15
CA LYS A 570 42.54 18.60 0.95
C LYS A 570 41.02 18.44 1.11
N ASP A 571 40.21 19.33 0.53
CA ASP A 571 38.76 19.28 0.57
C ASP A 571 38.19 17.98 -0.01
N GLU A 572 38.45 17.67 -1.29
CA GLU A 572 37.86 16.49 -1.94
C GLU A 572 38.12 15.18 -1.17
N PRO A 573 39.36 14.83 -0.74
CA PRO A 573 39.59 13.64 0.08
C PRO A 573 38.81 13.63 1.40
N ALA A 574 38.71 14.78 2.08
CA ALA A 574 38.01 14.90 3.36
C ALA A 574 36.48 14.84 3.20
N LEU A 575 35.91 15.47 2.16
CA LEU A 575 34.49 15.35 1.82
C LEU A 575 34.10 13.92 1.45
N ASN A 576 34.96 13.20 0.70
CA ASN A 576 34.74 11.77 0.43
C ASN A 576 34.77 10.93 1.72
N ALA A 577 35.73 11.18 2.61
CA ALA A 577 35.82 10.52 3.92
C ALA A 577 34.58 10.78 4.79
N LEU A 578 34.16 12.04 4.92
CA LEU A 578 32.96 12.45 5.66
C LEU A 578 31.68 11.87 5.04
N THR A 579 31.56 11.83 3.72
CA THR A 579 30.43 11.21 3.02
C THR A 579 30.34 9.72 3.35
N VAL A 580 31.46 8.99 3.26
CA VAL A 580 31.51 7.55 3.57
C VAL A 580 31.21 7.29 5.05
N ALA A 581 31.72 8.13 5.96
CA ALA A 581 31.42 8.03 7.39
C ALA A 581 29.96 8.33 7.71
N LEU A 582 29.37 9.35 7.08
CA LEU A 582 27.96 9.68 7.23
C LEU A 582 27.07 8.53 6.71
N LEU A 583 27.38 7.98 5.53
CA LEU A 583 26.71 6.80 4.99
C LEU A 583 26.79 5.61 5.96
N ARG A 584 27.96 5.35 6.55
CA ARG A 584 28.19 4.28 7.55
C ARG A 584 27.45 4.55 8.87
N SER A 585 27.35 5.81 9.32
CA SER A 585 26.62 6.17 10.54
C SER A 585 25.10 6.09 10.39
N GLU A 586 24.57 6.33 9.18
CA GLU A 586 23.13 6.28 8.90
C GLU A 586 22.69 4.98 8.20
N ALA A 587 23.60 4.00 8.11
CA ALA A 587 23.32 2.66 7.60
C ALA A 587 22.53 1.83 8.63
N VAL A 588 21.34 1.40 8.24
CA VAL A 588 20.51 0.44 8.98
C VAL A 588 20.22 -0.74 8.05
N GLU A 589 20.52 -1.96 8.48
CA GLU A 589 20.18 -3.13 7.66
C GLU A 589 18.69 -3.46 7.70
N THR A 590 18.17 -4.04 6.61
CA THR A 590 16.94 -4.83 6.67
C THR A 590 17.27 -6.26 6.30
N ALA A 591 16.65 -7.21 7.00
CA ALA A 591 16.89 -8.64 6.81
C ALA A 591 15.59 -9.35 6.44
N LYS A 592 15.65 -10.22 5.44
CA LYS A 592 14.60 -11.21 5.16
C LYS A 592 15.19 -12.60 5.34
N VAL A 593 14.69 -13.34 6.31
CA VAL A 593 15.07 -14.74 6.57
C VAL A 593 14.06 -15.64 5.88
N SER A 594 14.51 -16.67 5.17
CA SER A 594 13.67 -17.70 4.56
C SER A 594 12.99 -18.57 5.62
N ASP A 595 11.83 -19.16 5.31
CA ASP A 595 11.06 -19.96 6.28
C ASP A 595 11.77 -21.21 6.82
N ASN A 596 12.77 -21.75 6.10
CA ASN A 596 13.61 -22.85 6.58
C ASN A 596 14.83 -22.38 7.41
N GLY A 597 15.02 -21.07 7.61
CA GLY A 597 16.16 -20.47 8.33
C GLY A 597 17.53 -20.56 7.65
N ARG A 598 17.61 -21.05 6.41
CA ARG A 598 18.88 -21.30 5.68
C ARG A 598 19.32 -20.17 4.76
N GLU A 599 18.45 -19.26 4.34
CA GLU A 599 18.83 -18.00 3.70
C GLU A 599 18.48 -16.80 4.60
N GLN A 600 19.39 -15.83 4.66
CA GLN A 600 19.10 -14.46 5.10
C GLN A 600 19.60 -13.47 4.05
N LYS A 601 18.69 -12.68 3.50
CA LYS A 601 19.01 -11.62 2.55
C LYS A 601 19.04 -10.27 3.24
N LEU A 602 20.18 -9.58 3.15
CA LEU A 602 20.38 -8.24 3.66
C LEU A 602 20.19 -7.17 2.58
N THR A 603 19.58 -6.05 2.95
CA THR A 603 19.75 -4.76 2.28
C THR A 603 20.25 -3.73 3.29
N LEU A 604 20.78 -2.59 2.81
CA LEU A 604 21.04 -1.43 3.65
C LEU A 604 20.10 -0.30 3.27
N LYS A 605 19.59 0.40 4.28
CA LYS A 605 18.96 1.71 4.15
C LYS A 605 19.89 2.77 4.69
N VAL A 606 19.96 3.91 4.02
CA VAL A 606 20.69 5.09 4.47
C VAL A 606 19.75 6.30 4.35
N PHE A 607 19.59 7.06 5.43
CA PHE A 607 18.50 8.05 5.58
C PHE A 607 17.08 7.47 5.31
N GLY A 608 16.88 6.17 5.52
CA GLY A 608 15.63 5.44 5.22
C GLY A 608 15.49 4.91 3.79
N VAL A 609 16.30 5.41 2.84
CA VAL A 609 16.31 5.00 1.43
C VAL A 609 17.14 3.74 1.24
N ASP A 610 16.61 2.72 0.57
CA ASP A 610 17.38 1.51 0.23
C ASP A 610 18.55 1.84 -0.70
N VAL A 611 19.76 1.48 -0.30
CA VAL A 611 20.98 1.61 -1.13
C VAL A 611 20.94 0.55 -2.23
N PRO A 612 21.05 0.91 -3.53
CA PRO A 612 21.00 -0.08 -4.61
C PRO A 612 22.06 -1.16 -4.49
N ALA A 613 21.70 -2.41 -4.80
CA ALA A 613 22.63 -3.54 -4.85
C ALA A 613 23.76 -3.39 -5.91
N LEU A 614 23.66 -2.42 -6.82
CA LEU A 614 24.73 -2.03 -7.74
C LEU A 614 25.82 -1.16 -7.07
N ALA A 615 25.46 -0.45 -6.00
CA ALA A 615 26.36 0.40 -5.22
C ALA A 615 27.06 -0.35 -4.09
N LEU A 616 26.66 -1.59 -3.81
CA LEU A 616 27.17 -2.43 -2.73
C LEU A 616 27.83 -3.69 -3.28
N ARG A 617 28.88 -4.15 -2.59
CA ARG A 617 29.40 -5.51 -2.71
C ARG A 617 29.40 -6.17 -1.35
N TRP A 618 28.54 -7.18 -1.20
CA TRP A 618 28.51 -8.01 -0.02
C TRP A 618 29.61 -9.09 -0.08
N SER A 619 30.15 -9.44 1.09
CA SER A 619 31.29 -10.36 1.21
C SER A 619 31.33 -11.01 2.59
N LYS A 620 31.84 -12.24 2.64
CA LYS A 620 32.18 -12.94 3.87
C LYS A 620 33.60 -12.55 4.28
N VAL A 621 33.78 -12.04 5.50
CA VAL A 621 35.08 -11.71 6.09
C VAL A 621 35.65 -12.93 6.84
N SER A 622 34.80 -13.62 7.61
CA SER A 622 35.17 -14.80 8.40
C SER A 622 33.93 -15.66 8.72
N GLY A 623 34.12 -16.78 9.42
CA GLY A 623 33.05 -17.64 9.96
C GLY A 623 32.94 -19.03 9.32
N SER A 624 31.98 -19.82 9.80
CA SER A 624 31.76 -21.24 9.49
C SER A 624 31.83 -21.55 8.00
N GLN A 625 32.53 -22.60 7.59
CA GLN A 625 32.62 -23.00 6.16
C GLN A 625 31.25 -23.38 5.57
N SER A 626 30.28 -23.73 6.42
CA SER A 626 28.88 -23.94 6.07
C SER A 626 28.13 -22.68 5.62
N VAL A 627 28.69 -21.48 5.76
CA VAL A 627 28.01 -20.22 5.37
C VAL A 627 28.67 -19.58 4.14
N LYS A 628 27.87 -19.31 3.12
CA LYS A 628 28.22 -18.55 1.91
C LYS A 628 27.57 -17.16 1.94
N VAL A 629 28.23 -16.18 1.34
CA VAL A 629 27.70 -14.81 1.14
C VAL A 629 27.85 -14.48 -0.34
N ASP A 630 26.74 -14.20 -1.01
CA ASP A 630 26.73 -13.72 -2.39
C ASP A 630 26.80 -12.19 -2.45
N ALA A 631 27.37 -11.67 -3.54
CA ALA A 631 27.66 -10.24 -3.71
C ALA A 631 26.42 -9.31 -3.65
N ASN A 632 25.21 -9.88 -3.77
CA ASN A 632 23.91 -9.22 -3.72
C ASN A 632 23.30 -9.10 -2.30
N GLY A 633 23.95 -9.64 -1.27
CA GLY A 633 23.48 -9.62 0.11
C GLY A 633 22.70 -10.85 0.57
N THR A 634 22.52 -11.85 -0.30
CA THR A 634 22.02 -13.18 0.10
C THR A 634 23.13 -13.95 0.84
N ILE A 635 22.80 -14.42 2.05
CA ILE A 635 23.66 -15.24 2.91
C ILE A 635 22.99 -16.61 3.02
N THR A 636 23.71 -17.70 2.75
CA THR A 636 23.15 -19.06 2.69
C THR A 636 23.92 -20.04 3.58
N LEU A 637 23.19 -20.96 4.22
CA LEU A 637 23.69 -22.04 5.06
C LEU A 637 23.57 -23.38 4.33
N ASN A 638 24.71 -24.06 4.11
CA ASN A 638 24.79 -25.36 3.47
C ASN A 638 23.80 -26.37 4.10
N ARG A 639 23.19 -27.22 3.26
CA ARG A 639 22.07 -28.10 3.67
C ARG A 639 22.46 -29.14 4.74
N ASP A 640 23.74 -29.51 4.83
CA ASP A 640 24.32 -30.42 5.83
C ASP A 640 24.56 -29.78 7.20
N ALA A 641 24.51 -28.45 7.33
CA ALA A 641 24.69 -27.76 8.59
C ALA A 641 23.36 -27.35 9.23
N GLU A 642 23.19 -27.62 10.53
CA GLU A 642 22.06 -27.12 11.33
C GLU A 642 22.19 -25.62 11.64
N ASN A 643 23.41 -25.12 11.78
CA ASN A 643 23.69 -23.71 12.06
C ASN A 643 25.04 -23.26 11.47
N GLY A 644 25.23 -21.96 11.36
CA GLY A 644 26.50 -21.38 10.95
C GLY A 644 26.55 -19.88 11.16
N LYS A 645 27.77 -19.36 11.38
CA LYS A 645 28.03 -17.94 11.59
C LYS A 645 28.91 -17.37 10.47
N ALA A 646 28.68 -16.12 10.10
CA ALA A 646 29.56 -15.36 9.22
C ALA A 646 29.69 -13.90 9.66
N LEU A 647 30.91 -13.37 9.65
CA LEU A 647 31.13 -11.93 9.68
C LEU A 647 30.91 -11.41 8.25
N VAL A 648 29.84 -10.63 8.06
CA VAL A 648 29.37 -10.17 6.75
C VAL A 648 29.64 -8.68 6.59
N ARG A 649 30.28 -8.32 5.48
CA ARG A 649 30.72 -6.95 5.14
C ARG A 649 30.06 -6.49 3.85
N ALA A 650 29.47 -5.30 3.87
CA ALA A 650 29.13 -4.56 2.67
C ALA A 650 30.18 -3.46 2.41
N THR A 651 30.80 -3.49 1.24
CA THR A 651 31.59 -2.36 0.74
C THR A 651 30.78 -1.55 -0.25
N PHE A 652 30.80 -0.23 -0.11
CA PHE A 652 30.28 0.70 -1.10
C PHE A 652 31.27 0.76 -2.28
N ILE A 653 30.80 0.36 -3.46
CA ILE A 653 31.56 0.47 -4.71
C ILE A 653 31.47 1.92 -5.15
N ASN A 654 32.57 2.65 -5.03
CA ASN A 654 32.63 4.05 -5.47
C ASN A 654 32.47 4.13 -7.01
N PRO A 655 31.41 4.78 -7.54
CA PRO A 655 31.13 4.81 -8.97
C PRO A 655 32.15 5.61 -9.79
N TYR A 656 32.96 6.47 -9.16
CA TYR A 656 34.03 7.24 -9.81
C TYR A 656 35.34 6.46 -10.00
N GLY A 657 35.40 5.18 -9.62
CA GLY A 657 36.63 4.38 -9.66
C GLY A 657 37.54 4.55 -8.43
N GLY A 658 37.02 5.08 -7.31
CA GLY A 658 37.71 5.04 -6.03
C GLY A 658 37.77 3.63 -5.42
N ALA A 659 38.68 3.42 -4.45
CA ALA A 659 38.71 2.17 -3.68
C ALA A 659 37.38 1.94 -2.96
N ALA A 660 36.88 0.71 -2.94
CA ALA A 660 35.63 0.36 -2.28
C ALA A 660 35.78 0.43 -0.76
N LYS A 661 34.89 1.17 -0.07
CA LYS A 661 34.97 1.44 1.37
C LYS A 661 33.93 0.62 2.13
N VAL A 662 34.27 0.10 3.31
CA VAL A 662 33.31 -0.61 4.18
C VAL A 662 32.23 0.37 4.66
N VAL A 663 30.96 0.06 4.47
CA VAL A 663 29.83 0.86 5.01
C VAL A 663 28.95 0.08 5.99
N PHE A 664 29.14 -1.23 6.10
CA PHE A 664 28.47 -2.09 7.08
C PHE A 664 29.32 -3.35 7.34
N GLU A 665 29.40 -3.77 8.59
CA GLU A 665 29.99 -5.04 8.99
C GLU A 665 29.26 -5.60 10.23
N LYS A 666 28.83 -6.86 10.18
CA LYS A 666 28.05 -7.50 11.27
C LYS A 666 28.21 -9.02 11.27
N GLU A 667 28.25 -9.65 12.45
CA GLU A 667 28.11 -11.10 12.55
C GLU A 667 26.65 -11.50 12.33
N ILE A 668 26.41 -12.41 11.39
CA ILE A 668 25.12 -13.01 11.09
C ILE A 668 25.17 -14.49 11.49
N THR A 669 24.12 -14.95 12.17
CA THR A 669 23.94 -16.37 12.53
C THR A 669 22.74 -16.91 11.76
N LEU A 670 22.95 -17.97 10.98
CA LEU A 670 21.89 -18.75 10.36
C LEU A 670 21.66 -20.03 11.17
N THR A 671 20.40 -20.41 11.31
CA THR A 671 19.97 -21.63 11.99
C THR A 671 18.86 -22.26 11.16
N ALA A 672 19.13 -23.44 10.60
CA ALA A 672 18.14 -24.21 9.89
C ALA A 672 17.01 -24.64 10.84
N ARG A 673 15.77 -24.55 10.37
CA ARG A 673 14.66 -25.29 10.99
C ARG A 673 14.80 -26.77 10.61
N ALA A 674 14.41 -27.65 11.53
CA ALA A 674 14.66 -29.08 11.38
C ALA A 674 13.77 -29.73 10.30
N GLY A 675 14.40 -30.45 9.37
CA GLY A 675 13.75 -31.04 8.20
C GLY A 675 13.58 -30.05 7.03
N ASP A 676 13.47 -30.58 5.81
CA ASP A 676 13.02 -29.79 4.68
C ASP A 676 11.52 -29.50 4.83
N HIS A 677 11.13 -28.23 4.62
CA HIS A 677 9.73 -27.82 4.72
C HIS A 677 9.06 -27.81 3.35
N PHE A 678 8.00 -28.59 3.19
CA PHE A 678 7.17 -28.55 2.00
C PHE A 678 6.34 -27.26 2.00
N PRO A 679 6.35 -26.44 0.92
CA PRO A 679 5.65 -25.15 0.85
C PRO A 679 4.14 -25.34 0.67
N ALA A 680 3.47 -25.83 1.72
CA ALA A 680 2.08 -26.24 1.70
C ALA A 680 1.16 -25.14 1.14
N GLU A 681 1.33 -23.89 1.57
CA GLU A 681 0.57 -22.74 1.06
C GLU A 681 0.76 -22.51 -0.44
N GLN A 682 2.00 -22.51 -0.93
CA GLN A 682 2.28 -22.32 -2.36
C GLN A 682 1.71 -23.47 -3.20
N PHE A 683 1.81 -24.71 -2.69
CA PHE A 683 1.24 -25.87 -3.33
C PHE A 683 -0.30 -25.79 -3.37
N LEU A 684 -0.95 -25.48 -2.25
CA LEU A 684 -2.41 -25.32 -2.16
C LEU A 684 -2.89 -24.16 -3.03
N ALA A 685 -2.14 -23.07 -3.17
CA ALA A 685 -2.45 -21.99 -4.11
C ALA A 685 -2.42 -22.46 -5.57
N ARG A 686 -1.44 -23.30 -5.97
CA ARG A 686 -1.41 -23.93 -7.30
C ARG A 686 -2.58 -24.90 -7.49
N MET A 687 -2.87 -25.74 -6.50
CA MET A 687 -3.96 -26.72 -6.55
C MET A 687 -5.34 -26.05 -6.61
N ASN A 688 -5.57 -24.99 -5.84
CA ASN A 688 -6.80 -24.20 -5.91
C ASN A 688 -6.96 -23.47 -7.24
N LYS A 689 -5.87 -22.94 -7.81
CA LYS A 689 -5.88 -22.37 -9.17
C LYS A 689 -6.25 -23.42 -10.23
N LEU A 690 -5.69 -24.64 -10.12
CA LEU A 690 -5.99 -25.76 -11.01
C LEU A 690 -7.44 -26.26 -10.83
N HIS A 691 -7.94 -26.34 -9.60
CA HIS A 691 -9.31 -26.76 -9.29
C HIS A 691 -10.35 -25.74 -9.78
N ALA A 692 -10.12 -24.44 -9.54
CA ALA A 692 -10.95 -23.37 -10.07
C ALA A 692 -10.97 -23.37 -11.62
N ALA A 693 -9.82 -23.62 -12.25
CA ALA A 693 -9.76 -23.81 -13.69
C ALA A 693 -10.55 -25.05 -14.14
N LEU A 694 -10.42 -26.20 -13.47
CA LEU A 694 -11.15 -27.44 -13.76
C LEU A 694 -12.68 -27.22 -13.69
N LEU A 695 -13.17 -26.55 -12.63
CA LEU A 695 -14.58 -26.20 -12.44
C LEU A 695 -15.12 -25.23 -13.51
N ALA A 696 -14.28 -24.36 -14.08
CA ALA A 696 -14.62 -23.51 -15.23
C ALA A 696 -14.60 -24.26 -16.58
N GLY A 697 -14.58 -25.60 -16.57
CA GLY A 697 -14.49 -26.46 -17.74
C GLY A 697 -15.79 -27.14 -18.15
N ASP A 698 -15.64 -28.34 -18.72
CA ASP A 698 -16.76 -29.25 -18.98
C ASP A 698 -17.07 -30.02 -17.67
N PRO A 699 -18.32 -30.08 -17.18
CA PRO A 699 -18.67 -30.84 -15.98
C PRO A 699 -18.25 -32.32 -16.04
N ALA A 700 -18.10 -32.90 -17.24
CA ALA A 700 -17.54 -34.24 -17.40
C ALA A 700 -16.04 -34.31 -17.01
N ASP A 701 -15.26 -33.25 -17.22
CA ASP A 701 -13.86 -33.16 -16.79
C ASP A 701 -13.76 -33.29 -15.27
N VAL A 702 -14.63 -32.57 -14.54
CA VAL A 702 -14.73 -32.62 -13.08
C VAL A 702 -15.11 -34.03 -12.61
N GLN A 703 -16.07 -34.68 -13.28
CA GLN A 703 -16.53 -36.00 -12.88
C GLN A 703 -15.52 -37.10 -13.18
N ASP A 704 -14.79 -37.05 -14.30
CA ASP A 704 -13.74 -38.04 -14.59
C ASP A 704 -12.57 -37.95 -13.60
N VAL A 705 -12.21 -36.75 -13.12
CA VAL A 705 -11.22 -36.58 -12.03
C VAL A 705 -11.75 -37.14 -10.70
N ARG A 706 -13.03 -36.91 -10.35
CA ARG A 706 -13.66 -37.53 -9.17
C ARG A 706 -13.70 -39.05 -9.28
N ASN A 707 -14.01 -39.60 -10.46
CA ASN A 707 -14.02 -41.04 -10.70
C ASN A 707 -12.62 -41.65 -10.48
N LEU A 708 -11.54 -40.99 -10.92
CA LEU A 708 -10.16 -41.43 -10.64
C LEU A 708 -9.86 -41.45 -9.14
N ARG A 709 -10.16 -40.36 -8.43
CA ARG A 709 -9.99 -40.28 -6.96
C ARG A 709 -10.75 -41.41 -6.25
N ASP A 710 -11.98 -41.67 -6.68
CA ASP A 710 -12.85 -42.69 -6.09
C ASP A 710 -12.44 -44.12 -6.46
N GLU A 711 -11.74 -44.34 -7.57
CA GLU A 711 -11.06 -45.61 -7.87
C GLU A 711 -9.78 -45.77 -7.05
N MET A 712 -8.96 -44.71 -6.90
CA MET A 712 -7.78 -44.73 -6.04
C MET A 712 -8.13 -45.04 -4.58
N ALA A 713 -9.19 -44.43 -4.05
CA ALA A 713 -9.70 -44.71 -2.71
C ALA A 713 -10.07 -46.19 -2.51
N LYS A 714 -10.57 -46.86 -3.56
CA LYS A 714 -10.98 -48.28 -3.56
C LYS A 714 -9.85 -49.28 -3.74
N LEU A 715 -8.61 -48.84 -4.05
CA LEU A 715 -7.45 -49.74 -4.13
C LEU A 715 -7.18 -50.39 -2.77
N ASP A 716 -7.05 -51.71 -2.76
CA ASP A 716 -6.98 -52.55 -1.56
C ASP A 716 -5.64 -53.26 -1.48
N PHE A 717 -4.96 -53.22 -0.32
CA PHE A 717 -3.62 -53.80 -0.19
C PHE A 717 -3.60 -55.30 -0.50
N ALA A 718 -4.61 -56.07 -0.08
CA ALA A 718 -4.63 -57.52 -0.29
C ALA A 718 -4.69 -57.89 -1.79
N LYS A 719 -5.34 -57.06 -2.62
CA LYS A 719 -5.52 -57.27 -4.07
C LYS A 719 -4.48 -56.54 -4.93
N ASP A 720 -4.04 -55.37 -4.48
CA ASP A 720 -3.32 -54.38 -5.29
C ASP A 720 -1.89 -54.10 -4.82
N GLN A 721 -1.39 -54.76 -3.77
CA GLN A 721 0.02 -54.62 -3.33
C GLN A 721 1.05 -54.81 -4.46
N ALA A 722 0.70 -55.57 -5.50
CA ALA A 722 1.56 -55.86 -6.64
C ALA A 722 1.86 -54.61 -7.51
N LEU A 723 1.13 -53.50 -7.32
CA LEU A 723 1.38 -52.23 -8.01
C LEU A 723 2.74 -51.63 -7.59
N ILE A 724 3.17 -51.82 -6.34
CA ILE A 724 4.44 -51.27 -5.81
C ILE A 724 5.63 -52.25 -5.86
N ASP A 725 5.44 -53.49 -6.34
CA ASP A 725 6.53 -54.48 -6.43
C ASP A 725 7.84 -53.98 -7.09
N PRO A 726 7.82 -53.16 -8.17
CA PRO A 726 9.06 -52.68 -8.80
C PRO A 726 9.99 -51.94 -7.84
N ILE A 727 9.46 -50.99 -7.05
CA ILE A 727 10.24 -50.29 -6.01
C ILE A 727 10.41 -51.16 -4.76
N TRP A 728 9.37 -51.91 -4.37
CA TRP A 728 9.37 -52.69 -3.14
C TRP A 728 10.43 -53.81 -3.15
N ASN A 729 10.57 -54.52 -4.26
CA ASN A 729 11.52 -55.64 -4.36
C ASN A 729 12.99 -55.19 -4.24
N ARG A 730 13.28 -53.90 -4.51
CA ARG A 730 14.59 -53.28 -4.23
C ARG A 730 14.74 -53.03 -2.73
N ILE A 731 13.83 -52.26 -2.15
CA ILE A 731 13.80 -51.89 -0.72
C ILE A 731 13.89 -53.16 0.15
N ALA A 732 13.01 -54.13 -0.08
CA ALA A 732 12.91 -55.37 0.68
C ALA A 732 14.18 -56.24 0.69
N SER A 733 15.04 -56.11 -0.34
CA SER A 733 16.33 -56.79 -0.45
C SER A 733 17.40 -56.19 0.46
N GLN A 734 17.24 -54.93 0.89
CA GLN A 734 18.18 -54.21 1.76
C GLN A 734 17.62 -53.99 3.18
N LEU A 735 16.33 -54.23 3.42
CA LEU A 735 15.75 -54.16 4.77
C LEU A 735 16.36 -55.23 5.70
N PRO A 736 16.71 -54.86 6.95
CA PRO A 736 17.08 -55.82 7.99
C PRO A 736 16.03 -56.91 8.22
N THR A 737 16.45 -57.99 8.88
CA THR A 737 15.66 -59.20 9.14
C THR A 737 14.52 -59.02 10.14
N GLU A 738 14.68 -58.07 11.05
CA GLU A 738 13.81 -57.73 12.18
C GLU A 738 12.68 -56.76 11.79
N ILE A 739 12.70 -56.21 10.58
CA ILE A 739 11.65 -55.33 10.06
C ILE A 739 10.49 -56.19 9.53
N ASP A 740 9.26 -55.90 9.95
CA ASP A 740 8.07 -56.50 9.34
C ASP A 740 7.93 -56.02 7.88
N LYS A 741 8.33 -56.90 6.96
CA LYS A 741 8.32 -56.66 5.52
C LYS A 741 6.90 -56.67 4.94
N ALA A 742 5.90 -57.22 5.62
CA ALA A 742 4.50 -57.16 5.17
C ALA A 742 3.85 -55.82 5.57
N GLU A 743 4.01 -55.40 6.82
CA GLU A 743 3.43 -54.15 7.31
C GLU A 743 4.12 -52.91 6.72
N LEU A 744 5.44 -52.92 6.54
CA LEU A 744 6.13 -51.83 5.84
C LEU A 744 5.69 -51.72 4.37
N LYS A 745 5.46 -52.85 3.68
CA LYS A 745 4.90 -52.84 2.31
C LYS A 745 3.49 -52.25 2.29
N LYS A 746 2.67 -52.60 3.28
CA LYS A 746 1.30 -52.09 3.47
C LYS A 746 1.30 -50.58 3.69
N SER A 747 2.11 -50.06 4.61
CA SER A 747 2.18 -48.63 4.89
C SER A 747 2.77 -47.84 3.70
N LEU A 748 3.81 -48.35 3.02
CA LEU A 748 4.33 -47.75 1.77
C LEU A 748 3.26 -47.67 0.66
N PHE A 749 2.43 -48.73 0.52
CA PHE A 749 1.32 -48.73 -0.43
C PHE A 749 0.26 -47.67 -0.06
N GLN A 750 -0.13 -47.56 1.21
CA GLN A 750 -1.10 -46.54 1.65
C GLN A 750 -0.54 -45.12 1.50
N MET A 751 0.75 -44.91 1.76
CA MET A 751 1.42 -43.61 1.55
C MET A 751 1.38 -43.17 0.09
N ILE A 752 1.69 -44.06 -0.85
CA ILE A 752 1.64 -43.78 -2.31
C ILE A 752 0.18 -43.52 -2.75
N LYS A 753 -0.77 -44.33 -2.29
CA LYS A 753 -2.22 -44.12 -2.52
C LYS A 753 -2.69 -42.76 -2.00
N ALA A 754 -2.26 -42.37 -0.80
CA ALA A 754 -2.64 -41.10 -0.19
C ALA A 754 -2.05 -39.91 -0.95
N VAL A 755 -0.74 -39.89 -1.22
CA VAL A 755 -0.08 -38.79 -1.95
C VAL A 755 -0.65 -38.62 -3.37
N GLY A 756 -0.93 -39.71 -4.08
CA GLY A 756 -1.58 -39.64 -5.39
C GLY A 756 -3.03 -39.13 -5.35
N SER A 757 -3.70 -39.18 -4.19
CA SER A 757 -5.07 -38.67 -3.99
C SER A 757 -5.12 -37.16 -3.71
N ILE A 758 -4.00 -36.51 -3.36
CA ILE A 758 -3.93 -35.07 -3.00
C ILE A 758 -4.44 -34.14 -4.12
N GLN A 759 -4.43 -34.59 -5.38
CA GLN A 759 -4.75 -33.77 -6.56
C GLN A 759 -6.18 -33.19 -6.62
N TYR A 760 -7.03 -33.48 -5.62
CA TYR A 760 -8.40 -32.96 -5.53
C TYR A 760 -8.78 -32.42 -4.13
N ASP A 761 -7.83 -32.14 -3.23
CA ASP A 761 -8.14 -31.37 -2.00
C ASP A 761 -7.83 -29.87 -2.18
N PRO A 762 -8.84 -28.99 -2.17
CA PRO A 762 -8.63 -27.54 -2.07
C PRO A 762 -8.29 -27.09 -0.64
N GLU A 763 -8.61 -27.89 0.37
CA GLU A 763 -8.36 -27.59 1.78
C GLU A 763 -6.96 -28.08 2.21
N ALA A 764 -6.37 -27.47 3.23
CA ALA A 764 -5.08 -27.91 3.76
C ALA A 764 -5.15 -29.28 4.49
N LYS A 765 -6.35 -29.82 4.72
CA LYS A 765 -6.62 -30.88 5.70
C LYS A 765 -6.08 -32.24 5.28
N GLN A 766 -6.29 -32.70 4.05
CA GLN A 766 -5.74 -34.00 3.61
C GLN A 766 -4.23 -33.93 3.44
N LEU A 767 -3.70 -32.79 2.99
CA LEU A 767 -2.25 -32.56 2.91
C LEU A 767 -1.61 -32.66 4.30
N GLU A 768 -2.14 -31.97 5.31
CA GLU A 768 -1.59 -32.01 6.66
C GLU A 768 -1.83 -33.36 7.35
N ALA A 769 -2.98 -34.01 7.14
CA ALA A 769 -3.22 -35.37 7.62
C ALA A 769 -2.23 -36.39 7.03
N ILE A 770 -1.78 -36.18 5.79
CA ILE A 770 -0.72 -36.98 5.16
C ILE A 770 0.65 -36.63 5.78
N ARG A 771 0.99 -35.34 5.92
CA ARG A 771 2.26 -34.88 6.54
C ARG A 771 2.42 -35.32 7.99
N THR A 772 1.31 -35.42 8.74
CA THR A 772 1.29 -35.79 10.16
C THR A 772 1.08 -37.27 10.43
N ASN A 773 0.73 -38.08 9.42
CA ASN A 773 0.44 -39.50 9.58
C ASN A 773 1.61 -40.26 10.27
N PRO A 774 1.39 -40.89 11.43
CA PRO A 774 2.46 -41.53 12.20
C PRO A 774 2.99 -42.81 11.52
N GLU A 775 2.14 -43.56 10.80
CA GLU A 775 2.55 -44.76 10.06
C GLU A 775 3.47 -44.38 8.89
N PHE A 776 3.13 -43.33 8.14
CA PHE A 776 3.96 -42.87 7.02
C PHE A 776 5.32 -42.35 7.52
N ARG A 777 5.33 -41.62 8.65
CA ARG A 777 6.56 -41.19 9.32
C ARG A 777 7.42 -42.36 9.80
N ALA A 778 6.82 -43.41 10.39
CA ALA A 778 7.54 -44.62 10.80
C ALA A 778 8.10 -45.39 9.59
N THR A 779 7.33 -45.48 8.50
CA THR A 779 7.74 -46.09 7.23
C THR A 779 8.91 -45.35 6.59
N LEU A 780 8.84 -44.03 6.50
CA LEU A 780 9.93 -43.22 5.96
C LEU A 780 11.17 -43.27 6.84
N LYS A 781 11.05 -43.25 8.18
CA LYS A 781 12.19 -43.47 9.08
C LYS A 781 12.86 -44.82 8.87
N THR A 782 12.08 -45.88 8.63
CA THR A 782 12.61 -47.23 8.35
C THR A 782 13.35 -47.28 7.01
N ILE A 783 12.80 -46.62 5.98
CA ILE A 783 13.42 -46.47 4.66
C ILE A 783 14.68 -45.60 4.73
N ALA A 784 14.70 -44.56 5.56
CA ALA A 784 15.86 -43.69 5.80
C ALA A 784 17.03 -44.47 6.39
N ALA A 785 16.78 -45.20 7.49
CA ALA A 785 17.78 -46.02 8.16
C ALA A 785 18.38 -47.10 7.24
N ALA A 786 17.53 -47.86 6.54
CA ALA A 786 17.99 -48.87 5.58
C ALA A 786 18.69 -48.25 4.35
N GLY A 787 18.33 -47.01 3.99
CA GLY A 787 18.93 -46.25 2.89
C GLY A 787 20.15 -45.41 3.28
N GLY A 788 20.64 -45.47 4.52
CA GLY A 788 21.79 -44.67 4.95
C GLY A 788 21.56 -43.16 4.89
N VAL A 789 20.35 -42.72 5.25
CA VAL A 789 19.96 -41.30 5.37
C VAL A 789 19.46 -41.06 6.79
N GLU A 790 19.91 -39.98 7.44
CA GLU A 790 19.66 -39.73 8.87
C GLU A 790 18.18 -39.57 9.22
N ASN A 791 17.41 -38.95 8.32
CA ASN A 791 15.97 -38.76 8.47
C ASN A 791 15.28 -38.72 7.10
N LEU A 792 14.01 -39.13 7.05
CA LEU A 792 13.09 -38.86 5.94
C LEU A 792 11.73 -38.52 6.51
N THR A 793 11.16 -37.42 6.01
CA THR A 793 9.85 -36.89 6.39
C THR A 793 8.89 -36.96 5.21
N MET A 794 7.59 -36.78 5.46
CA MET A 794 6.63 -36.63 4.36
C MET A 794 6.91 -35.40 3.50
N ASP A 795 7.56 -34.37 4.04
CA ASP A 795 7.92 -33.18 3.29
C ASP A 795 9.02 -33.48 2.27
N ASP A 796 10.00 -34.35 2.58
CA ASP A 796 10.98 -34.85 1.60
C ASP A 796 10.30 -35.57 0.42
N PHE A 797 9.26 -36.35 0.71
CA PHE A 797 8.45 -37.04 -0.31
C PHE A 797 7.67 -36.03 -1.18
N LEU A 798 7.05 -35.03 -0.55
CA LEU A 798 6.26 -34.01 -1.24
C LEU A 798 7.13 -33.04 -2.05
N VAL A 799 8.32 -32.66 -1.56
CA VAL A 799 9.34 -31.87 -2.27
C VAL A 799 9.87 -32.65 -3.47
N LEU A 800 10.13 -33.95 -3.34
CA LEU A 800 10.50 -34.80 -4.49
C LEU A 800 9.42 -34.76 -5.59
N MET A 801 8.15 -34.82 -5.21
CA MET A 801 7.03 -34.85 -6.16
C MET A 801 6.68 -33.48 -6.78
N PHE A 802 6.52 -32.44 -5.97
CA PHE A 802 5.94 -31.14 -6.38
C PHE A 802 6.90 -29.95 -6.25
N GLY A 803 8.05 -30.17 -5.62
CA GLY A 803 9.10 -29.17 -5.38
C GLY A 803 8.94 -28.35 -4.11
N ASP A 804 10.01 -27.67 -3.70
CA ASP A 804 10.05 -26.74 -2.56
C ASP A 804 9.60 -25.31 -2.90
N GLY A 805 9.25 -25.07 -4.17
CA GLY A 805 8.78 -23.77 -4.68
C GLY A 805 9.87 -22.97 -5.39
N ASP A 806 11.14 -23.18 -5.00
CA ASP A 806 12.28 -22.37 -5.41
C ASP A 806 13.31 -23.20 -6.21
N GLU A 807 14.38 -23.69 -5.56
CA GLU A 807 15.48 -24.39 -6.23
C GLU A 807 15.11 -25.81 -6.65
N ARG A 808 14.43 -26.54 -5.76
CA ARG A 808 14.12 -27.96 -5.97
C ARG A 808 12.77 -28.07 -6.62
N LEU A 809 12.80 -28.06 -7.95
CA LEU A 809 11.62 -28.12 -8.79
C LEU A 809 10.72 -29.36 -8.57
N GLY A 810 11.26 -30.45 -8.01
CA GLY A 810 10.57 -31.75 -7.93
C GLY A 810 10.21 -32.31 -9.32
N VAL A 811 9.45 -33.40 -9.37
CA VAL A 811 8.97 -33.98 -10.64
C VAL A 811 8.06 -32.99 -11.38
N GLU A 812 7.09 -32.38 -10.69
CA GLU A 812 6.14 -31.41 -11.26
C GLU A 812 6.89 -30.22 -11.90
N GLY A 813 7.75 -29.53 -11.15
CA GLY A 813 8.51 -28.39 -11.66
C GLY A 813 9.52 -28.76 -12.73
N THR A 814 10.10 -29.96 -12.68
CA THR A 814 11.00 -30.42 -13.74
C THR A 814 10.24 -30.67 -15.04
N MET A 815 9.02 -31.23 -14.99
CA MET A 815 8.14 -31.29 -16.17
C MET A 815 7.84 -29.89 -16.70
N ARG A 816 7.46 -28.93 -15.84
CA ARG A 816 7.26 -27.52 -16.23
C ARG A 816 8.50 -26.91 -16.90
N ALA A 817 9.69 -27.18 -16.37
CA ALA A 817 10.97 -26.68 -16.89
C ALA A 817 11.46 -27.37 -18.17
N ILE A 818 10.93 -28.55 -18.50
CA ILE A 818 11.10 -29.18 -19.82
C ILE A 818 10.10 -28.56 -20.82
N ILE A 819 8.83 -28.43 -20.42
CA ILE A 819 7.75 -27.88 -21.26
C ILE A 819 8.04 -26.43 -21.67
N SER A 820 8.49 -25.58 -20.75
CA SER A 820 8.83 -24.17 -21.04
C SER A 820 10.00 -23.99 -22.02
N LYS A 821 10.80 -25.04 -22.25
CA LYS A 821 11.92 -25.03 -23.20
C LYS A 821 11.51 -25.54 -24.60
N MET A 822 10.36 -26.19 -24.75
CA MET A 822 9.88 -26.72 -26.03
C MET A 822 9.66 -25.62 -27.08
N SER A 823 9.74 -26.00 -28.37
CA SER A 823 9.20 -25.17 -29.45
C SER A 823 7.68 -25.27 -29.48
N ALA A 824 7.02 -24.33 -30.16
CA ALA A 824 5.56 -24.38 -30.35
C ALA A 824 5.10 -25.68 -31.07
N LYS A 825 5.92 -26.21 -31.98
CA LYS A 825 5.68 -27.50 -32.66
C LYS A 825 5.74 -28.66 -31.67
N ASP A 826 6.76 -28.71 -30.83
CA ASP A 826 6.94 -29.82 -29.87
C ASP A 826 5.87 -29.76 -28.77
N LEU A 827 5.45 -28.56 -28.36
CA LEU A 827 4.33 -28.35 -27.44
C LEU A 827 3.00 -28.84 -28.05
N ALA A 828 2.76 -28.59 -29.35
CA ALA A 828 1.61 -29.18 -30.04
C ALA A 828 1.70 -30.70 -30.20
N GLN A 829 2.91 -31.27 -30.34
CA GLN A 829 3.11 -32.73 -30.31
C GLN A 829 2.97 -33.32 -28.90
N LEU A 830 3.33 -32.58 -27.85
CA LEU A 830 3.16 -33.00 -26.46
C LEU A 830 1.68 -33.09 -26.10
N LEU A 831 0.93 -32.03 -26.37
CA LEU A 831 -0.53 -32.03 -26.23
C LEU A 831 -1.18 -33.04 -27.20
N GLY A 832 -0.50 -33.31 -28.32
CA GLY A 832 -0.85 -34.26 -29.38
C GLY A 832 -0.66 -35.75 -29.07
N ASN A 833 0.26 -36.15 -28.20
CA ASN A 833 0.68 -37.55 -28.05
C ASN A 833 0.95 -37.94 -26.57
N LYS A 834 0.23 -38.97 -26.08
CA LYS A 834 0.33 -39.54 -24.74
C LYS A 834 1.73 -40.10 -24.45
N GLU A 835 2.40 -40.66 -25.45
CA GLU A 835 3.79 -41.12 -25.38
C GLU A 835 4.75 -39.95 -25.15
N LYS A 836 4.49 -38.76 -25.72
CA LYS A 836 5.29 -37.56 -25.47
C LYS A 836 5.08 -37.05 -24.04
N ILE A 837 3.85 -37.08 -23.52
CA ILE A 837 3.57 -36.76 -22.11
C ILE A 837 4.30 -37.75 -21.18
N ASN A 838 4.22 -39.05 -21.49
CA ASN A 838 4.96 -40.10 -20.79
C ASN A 838 6.48 -39.88 -20.87
N THR A 839 7.01 -39.44 -22.02
CA THR A 839 8.43 -39.13 -22.20
C THR A 839 8.87 -38.01 -21.25
N VAL A 840 8.14 -36.89 -21.22
CA VAL A 840 8.44 -35.74 -20.35
C VAL A 840 8.36 -36.12 -18.86
N LEU A 841 7.36 -36.91 -18.46
CA LEU A 841 7.23 -37.42 -17.09
C LEU A 841 8.41 -38.35 -16.72
N THR A 842 8.83 -39.24 -17.63
CA THR A 842 9.95 -40.16 -17.41
C THR A 842 11.28 -39.41 -17.34
N GLU A 843 11.49 -38.41 -18.19
CA GLU A 843 12.67 -37.53 -18.16
C GLU A 843 12.75 -36.72 -16.86
N ALA A 844 11.61 -36.19 -16.39
CA ALA A 844 11.53 -35.44 -15.14
C ALA A 844 11.84 -36.33 -13.92
N MET A 845 11.19 -37.48 -13.80
CA MET A 845 11.49 -38.45 -12.73
C MET A 845 12.94 -38.94 -12.80
N GLY A 846 13.47 -39.18 -14.01
CA GLY A 846 14.86 -39.56 -14.23
C GLY A 846 15.86 -38.55 -13.67
N LYS A 847 15.65 -37.26 -13.91
CA LYS A 847 16.50 -36.19 -13.37
C LYS A 847 16.43 -36.11 -11.85
N ILE A 848 15.22 -36.10 -11.28
CA ILE A 848 15.01 -35.97 -9.83
C ILE A 848 15.54 -37.17 -9.03
N LEU A 849 15.38 -38.39 -9.56
CA LEU A 849 15.86 -39.61 -8.91
C LEU A 849 17.37 -39.84 -9.07
N VAL A 850 18.04 -39.13 -9.99
CA VAL A 850 19.51 -39.09 -10.09
C VAL A 850 20.11 -37.97 -9.23
N ALA A 851 19.35 -36.91 -8.94
CA ALA A 851 19.74 -35.80 -8.06
C ALA A 851 19.72 -36.18 -6.55
N LYS A 852 20.46 -37.24 -6.20
CA LYS A 852 20.55 -37.81 -4.84
C LYS A 852 21.11 -36.84 -3.78
N ASP A 853 21.80 -35.78 -4.20
CA ASP A 853 22.39 -34.79 -3.30
C ASP A 853 21.45 -33.58 -3.08
N ASP A 854 20.36 -33.47 -3.86
CA ASP A 854 19.29 -32.46 -3.70
C ASP A 854 18.06 -32.98 -2.96
N TYR A 855 17.75 -34.28 -3.08
CA TYR A 855 16.55 -34.90 -2.52
C TYR A 855 16.90 -36.10 -1.64
N ALA A 856 16.64 -36.01 -0.34
CA ALA A 856 16.94 -37.07 0.63
C ALA A 856 16.27 -38.40 0.26
N LEU A 857 15.03 -38.37 -0.26
CA LEU A 857 14.34 -39.58 -0.71
C LEU A 857 15.00 -40.21 -1.96
N SER A 858 15.52 -39.41 -2.89
CA SER A 858 16.34 -39.91 -4.02
C SER A 858 17.64 -40.56 -3.52
N LYS A 859 18.26 -40.01 -2.47
CA LYS A 859 19.45 -40.60 -1.81
C LYS A 859 19.16 -41.97 -1.22
N ALA A 860 18.09 -42.08 -0.43
CA ALA A 860 17.66 -43.34 0.17
C ALA A 860 17.30 -44.38 -0.92
N PHE A 861 16.54 -43.97 -1.94
CA PHE A 861 16.19 -44.84 -3.08
C PHE A 861 17.43 -45.33 -3.85
N TYR A 862 18.39 -44.44 -4.16
CA TYR A 862 19.64 -44.80 -4.82
C TYR A 862 20.44 -45.84 -4.01
N ASN A 863 20.60 -45.60 -2.70
CA ASN A 863 21.31 -46.51 -1.80
C ASN A 863 20.58 -47.87 -1.62
N LEU A 864 19.24 -47.86 -1.62
CA LEU A 864 18.39 -49.07 -1.62
C LEU A 864 18.32 -49.77 -3.00
N GLY A 865 19.06 -49.30 -4.01
CA GLY A 865 19.10 -49.86 -5.35
C GLY A 865 17.86 -49.60 -6.21
N VAL A 866 16.92 -48.74 -5.78
CA VAL A 866 15.76 -48.28 -6.55
C VAL A 866 16.22 -47.36 -7.67
N ARG A 867 15.86 -47.70 -8.91
CA ARG A 867 16.24 -46.96 -10.12
C ARG A 867 15.03 -46.17 -10.67
N PRO A 868 15.25 -45.13 -11.51
CA PRO A 868 14.16 -44.39 -12.15
C PRO A 868 13.18 -45.27 -12.93
N VAL A 869 13.67 -46.36 -13.53
CA VAL A 869 12.83 -47.35 -14.23
C VAL A 869 11.93 -48.16 -13.28
N ASP A 870 12.37 -48.43 -12.06
CA ASP A 870 11.55 -49.12 -11.06
C ASP A 870 10.39 -48.22 -10.60
N VAL A 871 10.67 -46.94 -10.32
CA VAL A 871 9.64 -45.93 -9.97
C VAL A 871 8.66 -45.72 -11.14
N TYR A 872 9.16 -45.56 -12.36
CA TYR A 872 8.31 -45.47 -13.56
C TYR A 872 7.44 -46.71 -13.76
N ALA A 873 7.96 -47.91 -13.53
CA ALA A 873 7.19 -49.15 -13.63
C ALA A 873 6.07 -49.24 -12.58
N THR A 874 6.31 -48.76 -11.36
CA THR A 874 5.24 -48.61 -10.34
C THR A 874 4.17 -47.61 -10.81
N VAL A 875 4.55 -46.42 -11.28
CA VAL A 875 3.60 -45.44 -11.82
C VAL A 875 2.79 -46.04 -12.98
N LEU A 876 3.44 -46.75 -13.91
CA LEU A 876 2.77 -47.40 -15.03
C LEU A 876 1.77 -48.48 -14.57
N LYS A 877 2.12 -49.29 -13.56
CA LYS A 877 1.20 -50.29 -12.96
C LYS A 877 -0.07 -49.62 -12.42
N PHE A 878 0.04 -48.54 -11.65
CA PHE A 878 -1.13 -47.79 -11.16
C PHE A 878 -1.99 -47.25 -12.31
N ARG A 879 -1.37 -46.67 -13.34
CA ARG A 879 -2.10 -46.11 -14.50
C ARG A 879 -2.84 -47.17 -15.34
N VAL A 880 -2.27 -48.36 -15.49
CA VAL A 880 -2.93 -49.51 -16.15
C VAL A 880 -4.07 -50.09 -15.31
N LYS A 881 -4.01 -49.96 -13.97
CA LYS A 881 -5.05 -50.42 -13.04
C LYS A 881 -6.27 -49.48 -12.97
N LEU A 882 -6.06 -48.17 -13.10
CA LEU A 882 -7.06 -47.12 -12.86
C LEU A 882 -7.77 -46.72 -14.17
N LYS A 883 -9.03 -47.12 -14.31
CA LYS A 883 -9.82 -47.01 -15.55
C LYS A 883 -10.10 -45.57 -15.96
N TYR A 884 -10.20 -44.65 -15.00
CA TYR A 884 -10.45 -43.22 -15.27
C TYR A 884 -9.16 -42.38 -15.39
N GLU A 885 -7.97 -42.98 -15.25
CA GLU A 885 -6.68 -42.26 -15.28
C GLU A 885 -6.52 -41.38 -16.51
N GLU A 886 -6.69 -41.94 -17.70
CA GLU A 886 -6.45 -41.23 -18.96
C GLU A 886 -7.41 -40.05 -19.15
N LYS A 887 -8.66 -40.20 -18.71
CA LYS A 887 -9.66 -39.13 -18.79
C LYS A 887 -9.39 -38.02 -17.78
N ALA A 888 -9.10 -38.40 -16.53
CA ALA A 888 -8.75 -37.46 -15.48
C ALA A 888 -7.45 -36.70 -15.80
N LEU A 889 -6.44 -37.38 -16.37
CA LEU A 889 -5.20 -36.75 -16.82
C LEU A 889 -5.44 -35.77 -17.97
N ASN A 890 -6.32 -36.09 -18.93
CA ASN A 890 -6.72 -35.16 -19.98
C ASN A 890 -7.47 -33.95 -19.41
N ALA A 891 -8.43 -34.17 -18.50
CA ALA A 891 -9.17 -33.14 -17.79
C ALA A 891 -8.25 -32.19 -16.99
N LEU A 892 -7.30 -32.74 -16.22
CA LEU A 892 -6.29 -31.98 -15.47
C LEU A 892 -5.31 -31.24 -16.41
N THR A 893 -4.91 -31.86 -17.53
CA THR A 893 -4.07 -31.20 -18.54
C THR A 893 -4.78 -30.00 -19.16
N VAL A 894 -6.06 -30.14 -19.51
CA VAL A 894 -6.89 -29.05 -20.03
C VAL A 894 -7.09 -27.95 -18.98
N ALA A 895 -7.35 -28.32 -17.72
CA ALA A 895 -7.48 -27.37 -16.60
C ALA A 895 -6.17 -26.60 -16.35
N TYR A 896 -5.01 -27.28 -16.44
CA TYR A 896 -3.70 -26.68 -16.29
C TYR A 896 -3.38 -25.70 -17.44
N ILE A 897 -3.71 -26.06 -18.69
CA ILE A 897 -3.60 -25.13 -19.81
C ILE A 897 -4.51 -23.91 -19.56
N ARG A 898 -5.76 -24.13 -19.12
CA ARG A 898 -6.73 -23.07 -18.80
C ARG A 898 -6.26 -22.17 -17.64
N SER A 899 -5.46 -22.67 -16.69
CA SER A 899 -4.89 -21.87 -15.60
C SER A 899 -3.62 -21.10 -15.98
N GLU A 900 -2.81 -21.62 -16.92
CA GLU A 900 -1.51 -21.07 -17.29
C GLU A 900 -1.44 -20.36 -18.65
N VAL A 901 -2.51 -20.35 -19.46
CA VAL A 901 -2.55 -19.58 -20.71
C VAL A 901 -2.78 -18.08 -20.49
N VAL A 902 -1.87 -17.27 -21.02
CA VAL A 902 -1.99 -15.81 -21.10
C VAL A 902 -2.37 -15.42 -22.53
N SER A 903 -3.41 -14.62 -22.68
CA SER A 903 -3.79 -14.07 -23.99
C SER A 903 -2.86 -12.93 -24.41
N SER A 904 -2.52 -12.91 -25.70
CA SER A 904 -1.64 -11.92 -26.32
C SER A 904 -2.35 -11.42 -27.58
N VAL A 905 -2.68 -10.13 -27.64
CA VAL A 905 -3.48 -9.52 -28.72
C VAL A 905 -2.67 -8.49 -29.51
N LYS A 906 -2.80 -8.51 -30.83
CA LYS A 906 -2.34 -7.42 -31.72
C LYS A 906 -3.57 -6.65 -32.19
N ILE A 907 -3.58 -5.34 -31.99
CA ILE A 907 -4.70 -4.46 -32.35
C ILE A 907 -4.27 -3.58 -33.54
N THR A 908 -5.11 -3.43 -34.56
CA THR A 908 -4.82 -2.54 -35.70
C THR A 908 -4.89 -1.06 -35.28
N ALA A 909 -4.19 -0.18 -36.00
CA ALA A 909 -4.10 1.27 -35.70
C ALA A 909 -5.42 2.08 -35.88
N ASN A 910 -6.55 1.38 -35.92
CA ASN A 910 -7.92 1.90 -35.97
C ASN A 910 -8.89 1.05 -35.13
N GLY A 911 -8.39 0.10 -34.33
CA GLY A 911 -9.12 -0.80 -33.43
C GLY A 911 -10.13 -1.77 -34.06
N THR A 912 -10.39 -1.72 -35.37
CA THR A 912 -11.39 -2.59 -36.02
C THR A 912 -11.00 -4.08 -36.12
N GLN A 913 -9.74 -4.43 -35.83
CA GLN A 913 -9.25 -5.82 -35.83
C GLN A 913 -8.36 -6.07 -34.62
N HIS A 914 -8.62 -7.18 -33.93
CA HIS A 914 -7.84 -7.72 -32.83
C HIS A 914 -7.43 -9.16 -33.19
N ASP A 915 -6.14 -9.44 -33.35
CA ASP A 915 -5.62 -10.79 -33.58
C ASP A 915 -5.16 -11.40 -32.26
N TYR A 916 -5.92 -12.38 -31.73
CA TYR A 916 -5.64 -13.05 -30.47
C TYR A 916 -4.79 -14.31 -30.64
N THR A 917 -3.85 -14.47 -29.71
CA THR A 917 -2.97 -15.64 -29.55
C THR A 917 -2.98 -16.06 -28.09
N LEU A 918 -2.74 -17.33 -27.78
CA LEU A 918 -2.53 -17.81 -26.40
C LEU A 918 -1.07 -18.19 -26.20
N LYS A 919 -0.51 -17.86 -25.03
CA LYS A 919 0.84 -18.27 -24.63
C LYS A 919 0.79 -19.12 -23.38
N LEU A 920 1.34 -20.33 -23.45
CA LEU A 920 1.55 -21.21 -22.30
C LEU A 920 3.03 -21.17 -21.94
N MET A 921 3.37 -20.81 -20.69
CA MET A 921 4.77 -20.63 -20.25
C MET A 921 5.59 -19.70 -21.18
N GLY A 922 4.96 -18.65 -21.70
CA GLY A 922 5.56 -17.70 -22.65
C GLY A 922 5.69 -18.21 -24.10
N LYS A 923 5.46 -19.49 -24.38
CA LYS A 923 5.45 -20.07 -25.74
C LYS A 923 4.06 -19.94 -26.36
N GLU A 924 3.98 -19.48 -27.60
CA GLU A 924 2.71 -19.38 -28.33
C GLU A 924 2.15 -20.77 -28.69
N LEU A 925 0.88 -21.01 -28.35
CA LEU A 925 0.18 -22.25 -28.69
C LEU A 925 -0.23 -22.22 -30.17
N PRO A 926 0.16 -23.21 -31.00
CA PRO A 926 -0.18 -23.19 -32.42
C PRO A 926 -1.68 -23.17 -32.73
N THR A 927 -2.05 -22.42 -33.77
CA THR A 927 -3.40 -22.43 -34.36
C THR A 927 -3.79 -23.76 -35.00
N SER A 928 -2.87 -24.74 -35.08
CA SER A 928 -3.19 -26.12 -35.46
C SER A 928 -3.85 -26.94 -34.34
N ILE A 929 -3.70 -26.52 -33.07
CA ILE A 929 -4.33 -27.16 -31.90
C ILE A 929 -5.42 -26.30 -31.25
N LEU A 930 -5.56 -25.02 -31.64
CA LEU A 930 -6.60 -24.12 -31.16
C LEU A 930 -7.63 -23.82 -32.25
N ARG A 931 -8.93 -23.86 -31.91
CA ARG A 931 -9.98 -23.19 -32.70
C ARG A 931 -10.61 -22.06 -31.89
N TRP A 932 -10.74 -20.91 -32.52
CA TRP A 932 -11.48 -19.78 -31.97
C TRP A 932 -12.90 -19.71 -32.53
N LYS A 933 -13.83 -19.15 -31.74
CA LYS A 933 -15.20 -18.81 -32.15
C LYS A 933 -15.76 -17.62 -31.38
N LYS A 934 -16.80 -16.98 -31.93
CA LYS A 934 -17.72 -16.13 -31.17
C LYS A 934 -18.70 -17.01 -30.38
N VAL A 935 -18.97 -16.64 -29.13
CA VAL A 935 -19.99 -17.28 -28.28
C VAL A 935 -21.26 -16.42 -28.23
N SER A 936 -21.10 -15.13 -27.98
CA SER A 936 -22.21 -14.18 -27.83
C SER A 936 -21.77 -12.74 -28.14
N GLY A 937 -22.71 -11.79 -28.05
CA GLY A 937 -22.50 -10.37 -28.28
C GLY A 937 -22.94 -9.90 -29.67
N SER A 938 -22.44 -8.73 -30.09
CA SER A 938 -22.88 -8.03 -31.30
C SER A 938 -22.81 -8.92 -32.55
N LYS A 939 -23.85 -8.82 -33.38
CA LYS A 939 -23.93 -9.46 -34.70
C LYS A 939 -22.74 -9.07 -35.59
N ASP A 940 -22.31 -7.80 -35.49
CA ASP A 940 -21.32 -7.18 -36.37
C ASP A 940 -19.87 -7.58 -36.03
N VAL A 941 -19.63 -8.16 -34.84
CA VAL A 941 -18.32 -8.76 -34.52
C VAL A 941 -18.20 -10.12 -35.20
N THR A 942 -17.16 -10.32 -35.99
CA THR A 942 -16.78 -11.63 -36.54
C THR A 942 -15.54 -12.18 -35.85
N VAL A 943 -15.41 -13.52 -35.78
CA VAL A 943 -14.27 -14.23 -35.19
C VAL A 943 -13.91 -15.37 -36.13
N ASP A 944 -12.67 -15.41 -36.63
CA ASP A 944 -12.17 -16.53 -37.44
C ASP A 944 -11.64 -17.67 -36.55
N SER A 945 -11.31 -18.81 -37.16
CA SER A 945 -10.81 -19.99 -36.43
C SER A 945 -9.41 -19.81 -35.81
N ARG A 946 -8.66 -18.79 -36.22
CA ARG A 946 -7.26 -18.53 -35.82
C ARG A 946 -7.15 -17.55 -34.64
N GLY A 947 -8.23 -16.83 -34.32
CA GLY A 947 -8.27 -15.84 -33.24
C GLY A 947 -8.36 -14.40 -33.73
N LYS A 948 -8.54 -14.17 -35.04
CA LYS A 948 -8.77 -12.85 -35.60
C LYS A 948 -10.22 -12.43 -35.38
N VAL A 949 -10.41 -11.35 -34.63
CA VAL A 949 -11.71 -10.74 -34.32
C VAL A 949 -11.81 -9.42 -35.07
N THR A 950 -12.93 -9.13 -35.74
CA THR A 950 -13.09 -7.87 -36.49
C THR A 950 -14.48 -7.27 -36.41
N ILE A 951 -14.58 -5.94 -36.63
CA ILE A 951 -15.82 -5.20 -36.86
C ILE A 951 -15.76 -4.42 -38.21
N PRO A 952 -16.89 -4.19 -38.90
CA PRO A 952 -16.95 -3.37 -40.10
C PRO A 952 -16.52 -1.92 -39.86
N LYS A 953 -15.86 -1.29 -40.84
CA LYS A 953 -15.41 0.12 -40.79
C LYS A 953 -16.50 1.18 -40.51
N LYS A 954 -17.79 0.80 -40.58
CA LYS A 954 -18.95 1.67 -40.29
C LYS A 954 -19.52 1.48 -38.88
N VAL A 955 -19.05 0.48 -38.13
CA VAL A 955 -19.47 0.20 -36.75
C VAL A 955 -18.53 0.93 -35.81
N ALA A 956 -19.09 1.54 -34.76
CA ALA A 956 -18.33 2.32 -33.77
C ALA A 956 -17.71 1.44 -32.67
N GLU A 957 -18.51 0.53 -32.13
CA GLU A 957 -18.11 -0.36 -31.05
C GLU A 957 -18.74 -1.74 -31.29
N GLY A 958 -18.00 -2.81 -31.05
CA GLY A 958 -18.51 -4.17 -31.08
C GLY A 958 -18.00 -4.97 -29.89
N LYS A 959 -18.93 -5.43 -29.05
CA LYS A 959 -18.64 -6.34 -27.92
C LYS A 959 -18.97 -7.77 -28.30
N ALA A 960 -18.10 -8.71 -27.94
CA ALA A 960 -18.35 -10.13 -28.11
C ALA A 960 -17.65 -10.95 -27.04
N VAL A 961 -18.26 -12.07 -26.64
CA VAL A 961 -17.52 -13.12 -25.92
C VAL A 961 -16.86 -14.00 -26.97
N ILE A 962 -15.52 -14.06 -26.94
CA ILE A 962 -14.73 -14.98 -27.77
C ILE A 962 -14.23 -16.14 -26.92
N GLN A 963 -14.05 -17.29 -27.56
CA GLN A 963 -13.66 -18.52 -26.90
C GLN A 963 -12.64 -19.26 -27.77
N ALA A 964 -11.55 -19.73 -27.14
CA ALA A 964 -10.63 -20.69 -27.75
C ALA A 964 -10.88 -22.09 -27.17
N THR A 965 -10.94 -23.08 -28.06
CA THR A 965 -10.98 -24.49 -27.71
C THR A 965 -9.71 -25.20 -28.15
N LEU A 966 -9.18 -26.04 -27.27
CA LEU A 966 -8.15 -27.01 -27.62
C LEU A 966 -8.83 -28.14 -28.39
N ILE A 967 -8.37 -28.38 -29.62
CA ILE A 967 -8.76 -29.56 -30.41
C ILE A 967 -8.17 -30.78 -29.70
N ASN A 968 -9.01 -31.66 -29.17
CA ASN A 968 -8.53 -32.88 -28.53
C ASN A 968 -7.96 -33.83 -29.61
N PRO A 969 -6.65 -34.14 -29.59
CA PRO A 969 -6.00 -34.94 -30.62
C PRO A 969 -6.20 -36.45 -30.41
N TYR A 970 -6.60 -36.86 -29.20
CA TYR A 970 -6.90 -38.25 -28.85
C TYR A 970 -8.33 -38.68 -29.23
N GLY A 971 -9.10 -37.78 -29.85
CA GLY A 971 -10.54 -37.94 -30.06
C GLY A 971 -11.37 -37.51 -28.84
N GLY A 972 -12.62 -37.13 -29.09
CA GLY A 972 -13.54 -36.55 -28.11
C GLY A 972 -13.86 -35.08 -28.41
N SER A 973 -14.58 -34.42 -27.49
CA SER A 973 -14.98 -33.02 -27.65
C SER A 973 -13.78 -32.06 -27.54
N ALA A 974 -13.80 -30.97 -28.32
CA ALA A 974 -12.83 -29.89 -28.20
C ALA A 974 -13.12 -29.09 -26.92
N LYS A 975 -12.14 -28.98 -26.01
CA LYS A 975 -12.33 -28.46 -24.66
C LYS A 975 -12.00 -26.97 -24.57
N ILE A 976 -12.73 -26.23 -23.73
CA ILE A 976 -12.54 -24.78 -23.57
C ILE A 976 -11.24 -24.53 -22.80
N VAL A 977 -10.32 -23.73 -23.34
CA VAL A 977 -9.07 -23.33 -22.65
C VAL A 977 -8.97 -21.82 -22.43
N PHE A 978 -9.79 -21.01 -23.10
CA PHE A 978 -9.85 -19.57 -22.90
C PHE A 978 -11.24 -19.04 -23.29
N GLN A 979 -11.76 -18.09 -22.51
CA GLN A 979 -12.97 -17.34 -22.84
C GLN A 979 -12.86 -15.92 -22.28
N GLN A 980 -13.16 -14.90 -23.09
CA GLN A 980 -13.07 -13.50 -22.67
C GLN A 980 -14.10 -12.63 -23.42
N GLU A 981 -14.71 -11.66 -22.72
CA GLU A 981 -15.40 -10.54 -23.38
C GLU A 981 -14.37 -9.55 -23.93
N VAL A 982 -14.49 -9.26 -25.22
CA VAL A 982 -13.66 -8.29 -25.95
C VAL A 982 -14.53 -7.17 -26.48
N THR A 983 -13.99 -5.96 -26.45
CA THR A 983 -14.58 -4.77 -27.06
C THR A 983 -13.62 -4.30 -28.15
N LEU A 984 -14.12 -4.17 -29.37
CA LEU A 984 -13.42 -3.53 -30.48
C LEU A 984 -14.02 -2.12 -30.63
N VAL A 985 -13.17 -1.10 -30.64
CA VAL A 985 -13.55 0.30 -30.84
C VAL A 985 -12.96 0.75 -32.17
N ASN A 986 -13.76 1.39 -33.00
CA ASN A 986 -13.31 1.96 -34.26
C ASN A 986 -13.02 3.44 -34.05
N ASP A 987 -11.77 3.82 -33.79
CA ASP A 987 -11.40 5.22 -33.53
C ASP A 987 -11.59 6.15 -34.76
N LYS A 988 -12.03 5.60 -35.90
CA LYS A 988 -12.25 6.30 -37.17
C LYS A 988 -13.63 6.01 -37.76
N VAL A 989 -14.68 6.12 -36.94
CA VAL A 989 -16.07 6.17 -37.43
C VAL A 989 -16.27 7.42 -38.29
N VAL A 990 -16.51 7.20 -39.57
CA VAL A 990 -17.00 8.26 -40.46
C VAL A 990 -18.49 8.50 -40.17
N LEU A 991 -18.76 9.30 -39.13
CA LEU A 991 -20.08 9.89 -38.87
C LEU A 991 -20.43 10.85 -40.02
N ASP A 992 -21.71 11.00 -40.37
CA ASP A 992 -22.11 12.02 -41.36
C ASP A 992 -21.91 13.41 -40.75
N PRO A 993 -21.03 14.26 -41.30
CA PRO A 993 -20.77 15.60 -40.77
C PRO A 993 -22.02 16.49 -40.71
N LYS A 994 -23.04 16.22 -41.54
CA LYS A 994 -24.30 16.97 -41.55
C LYS A 994 -25.11 16.76 -40.28
N GLU A 995 -25.19 15.53 -39.77
CA GLU A 995 -25.93 15.24 -38.54
C GLU A 995 -25.18 15.73 -37.30
N GLU A 996 -23.84 15.74 -37.31
CA GLU A 996 -23.07 16.40 -36.24
C GLU A 996 -23.26 17.92 -36.24
N PHE A 997 -23.20 18.60 -37.40
CA PHE A 997 -23.50 20.04 -37.45
C PHE A 997 -24.94 20.36 -37.03
N LYS A 998 -25.90 19.50 -37.34
CA LYS A 998 -27.31 19.62 -36.90
C LYS A 998 -27.46 19.50 -35.38
N LYS A 999 -26.74 18.57 -34.72
CA LYS A 999 -26.66 18.50 -33.25
C LYS A 999 -26.08 19.77 -32.64
N ILE A 1000 -24.95 20.26 -33.18
CA ILE A 1000 -24.30 21.48 -32.70
C ILE A 1000 -25.21 22.70 -32.89
N ALA A 1001 -25.92 22.79 -34.02
CA ALA A 1001 -26.89 23.85 -34.28
C ALA A 1001 -28.09 23.82 -33.31
N ALA A 1002 -28.61 22.63 -32.96
CA ALA A 1002 -29.69 22.47 -32.00
C ALA A 1002 -29.26 22.85 -30.57
N ALA A 1003 -28.07 22.43 -30.12
CA ALA A 1003 -27.53 22.80 -28.81
C ALA A 1003 -27.21 24.30 -28.70
N LEU A 1004 -26.84 24.95 -29.82
CA LEU A 1004 -26.73 26.41 -29.89
C LEU A 1004 -28.12 27.07 -29.78
N ASP A 1005 -29.13 26.58 -30.49
CA ASP A 1005 -30.49 27.14 -30.46
C ASP A 1005 -31.09 27.10 -29.05
N GLU A 1006 -30.93 25.97 -28.33
CA GLU A 1006 -31.35 25.82 -26.94
C GLU A 1006 -30.73 26.88 -26.01
N LYS A 1007 -29.41 27.12 -26.13
CA LYS A 1007 -28.71 28.16 -25.35
C LYS A 1007 -29.15 29.57 -25.73
N LEU A 1008 -29.36 29.86 -27.00
CA LEU A 1008 -29.86 31.16 -27.46
C LEU A 1008 -31.32 31.40 -27.04
N ASP A 1009 -32.15 30.36 -26.96
CA ASP A 1009 -33.52 30.44 -26.46
C ASP A 1009 -33.60 30.56 -24.93
N ALA A 1010 -32.64 30.00 -24.19
CA ALA A 1010 -32.48 30.28 -22.76
C ALA A 1010 -32.16 31.77 -22.53
N VAL A 1011 -31.18 32.34 -23.24
CA VAL A 1011 -30.84 33.77 -23.10
C VAL A 1011 -32.00 34.69 -23.54
N LYS A 1012 -32.81 34.31 -24.55
CA LYS A 1012 -34.05 35.06 -24.89
C LYS A 1012 -35.09 35.09 -23.77
N LYS A 1013 -35.12 34.08 -22.89
CA LYS A 1013 -36.00 34.07 -21.70
C LYS A 1013 -35.43 34.98 -20.62
N GLU A 1014 -34.12 34.90 -20.36
CA GLU A 1014 -33.43 35.80 -19.41
C GLU A 1014 -33.57 37.28 -19.83
N LEU A 1015 -33.42 37.60 -21.13
CA LEU A 1015 -33.59 38.97 -21.66
C LEU A 1015 -34.98 39.56 -21.40
N LYS A 1016 -36.02 38.73 -21.34
CA LYS A 1016 -37.40 39.15 -21.01
C LYS A 1016 -37.66 39.28 -19.50
N ALA A 1017 -36.73 38.80 -18.66
CA ALA A 1017 -36.82 38.85 -17.21
C ALA A 1017 -35.86 39.89 -16.59
N ALA A 1018 -34.83 40.32 -17.33
CA ALA A 1018 -33.91 41.40 -16.97
C ALA A 1018 -34.68 42.72 -16.75
N LYS A 1019 -34.34 43.43 -15.68
CA LYS A 1019 -35.06 44.65 -15.23
C LYS A 1019 -34.29 45.95 -15.49
N ASP A 1020 -33.02 45.84 -15.81
CA ASP A 1020 -32.05 46.91 -15.94
C ASP A 1020 -31.00 46.54 -17.01
N ASP A 1021 -30.21 47.53 -17.44
CA ASP A 1021 -29.26 47.34 -18.54
C ASP A 1021 -28.00 46.59 -18.15
N GLU A 1022 -27.66 46.52 -16.86
CA GLU A 1022 -26.55 45.71 -16.35
C GLU A 1022 -26.86 44.21 -16.53
N GLN A 1023 -28.05 43.77 -16.10
CA GLN A 1023 -28.54 42.42 -16.37
C GLN A 1023 -28.63 42.12 -17.87
N LYS A 1024 -29.08 43.07 -18.70
CA LYS A 1024 -29.10 42.87 -20.17
C LYS A 1024 -27.69 42.78 -20.76
N ALA A 1025 -26.72 43.54 -20.25
CA ALA A 1025 -25.35 43.53 -20.72
C ALA A 1025 -24.63 42.20 -20.43
N GLU A 1026 -24.88 41.57 -19.27
CA GLU A 1026 -24.36 40.23 -18.97
C GLU A 1026 -24.76 39.18 -20.03
N LEU A 1027 -25.96 39.31 -20.61
CA LEU A 1027 -26.47 38.38 -21.62
C LEU A 1027 -25.68 38.43 -22.93
N ILE A 1028 -25.03 39.56 -23.24
CA ILE A 1028 -24.10 39.67 -24.37
C ILE A 1028 -22.95 38.67 -24.18
N VAL A 1029 -22.41 38.55 -22.97
CA VAL A 1029 -21.32 37.61 -22.63
C VAL A 1029 -21.79 36.17 -22.81
N LYS A 1030 -22.97 35.81 -22.29
CA LYS A 1030 -23.55 34.46 -22.44
C LYS A 1030 -23.74 34.06 -23.92
N VAL A 1031 -24.20 34.99 -24.77
CA VAL A 1031 -24.39 34.74 -26.21
C VAL A 1031 -23.04 34.61 -26.94
N VAL A 1032 -22.03 35.40 -26.59
CA VAL A 1032 -20.67 35.28 -27.14
C VAL A 1032 -20.01 33.96 -26.70
N GLN A 1033 -20.22 33.51 -25.47
CA GLN A 1033 -19.75 32.20 -25.01
C GLN A 1033 -20.39 31.05 -25.79
N ALA A 1034 -21.73 31.03 -25.90
CA ALA A 1034 -22.46 29.99 -26.64
C ALA A 1034 -22.01 29.91 -28.12
N ARG A 1035 -21.73 31.06 -28.75
CA ARG A 1035 -21.11 31.12 -30.08
C ARG A 1035 -19.75 30.42 -30.13
N ASN A 1036 -18.86 30.75 -29.21
CA ASN A 1036 -17.49 30.24 -29.22
C ASN A 1036 -17.44 28.73 -28.98
N GLU A 1037 -18.29 28.21 -28.10
CA GLU A 1037 -18.49 26.77 -27.89
C GLU A 1037 -18.95 26.05 -29.17
N ALA A 1038 -19.97 26.58 -29.86
CA ALA A 1038 -20.48 26.01 -31.11
C ALA A 1038 -19.44 26.04 -32.24
N LEU A 1039 -18.69 27.15 -32.39
CA LEU A 1039 -17.60 27.24 -33.37
C LEU A 1039 -16.46 26.26 -33.07
N ASN A 1040 -16.10 26.07 -31.80
CA ASN A 1040 -15.10 25.09 -31.38
C ASN A 1040 -15.55 23.64 -31.62
N ALA A 1041 -16.86 23.36 -31.50
CA ALA A 1041 -17.41 22.06 -31.87
C ALA A 1041 -17.38 21.84 -33.41
N ILE A 1042 -17.82 22.83 -34.20
CA ILE A 1042 -17.80 22.75 -35.68
C ILE A 1042 -16.38 22.51 -36.22
N ASN A 1043 -15.38 23.17 -35.66
CA ASN A 1043 -13.99 23.01 -36.08
C ASN A 1043 -13.44 21.60 -35.83
N LYS A 1044 -13.95 20.86 -34.83
CA LYS A 1044 -13.52 19.49 -34.48
C LYS A 1044 -14.11 18.39 -35.37
N VAL A 1045 -15.17 18.66 -36.14
CA VAL A 1045 -15.76 17.66 -37.06
C VAL A 1045 -14.79 17.37 -38.22
N GLU A 1046 -14.48 16.11 -38.51
CA GLU A 1046 -13.64 15.76 -39.67
C GLU A 1046 -14.45 15.84 -40.98
N THR A 1047 -14.32 16.97 -41.68
CA THR A 1047 -15.01 17.21 -42.96
C THR A 1047 -14.38 18.37 -43.74
N THR A 1048 -14.88 18.64 -44.95
CA THR A 1048 -14.36 19.68 -45.84
C THR A 1048 -14.59 21.08 -45.28
N ASN A 1049 -13.64 21.99 -45.55
CA ASN A 1049 -13.71 23.38 -45.13
C ASN A 1049 -14.97 24.10 -45.67
N ALA A 1050 -15.50 23.69 -46.82
CA ALA A 1050 -16.74 24.23 -47.37
C ALA A 1050 -17.95 23.97 -46.45
N LEU A 1051 -18.07 22.76 -45.89
CA LEU A 1051 -19.16 22.41 -44.97
C LEU A 1051 -18.98 23.06 -43.59
N LYS A 1052 -17.73 23.14 -43.08
CA LYS A 1052 -17.42 23.91 -41.86
C LYS A 1052 -17.80 25.38 -42.01
N ASN A 1053 -17.36 26.03 -43.09
CA ASN A 1053 -17.62 27.45 -43.34
C ASN A 1053 -19.12 27.75 -43.44
N LYS A 1054 -19.91 26.84 -44.03
CA LYS A 1054 -21.39 26.96 -44.02
C LYS A 1054 -21.95 26.96 -42.59
N ALA A 1055 -21.62 25.94 -41.78
CA ALA A 1055 -22.11 25.83 -40.40
C ALA A 1055 -21.63 26.99 -39.50
N ILE A 1056 -20.40 27.48 -39.72
CA ILE A 1056 -19.83 28.68 -39.06
C ILE A 1056 -20.65 29.93 -39.39
N ASN A 1057 -21.03 30.12 -40.65
CA ASN A 1057 -21.79 31.30 -41.07
C ASN A 1057 -23.24 31.27 -40.60
N GLU A 1058 -23.88 30.09 -40.61
CA GLU A 1058 -25.21 29.88 -40.01
C GLU A 1058 -25.18 30.16 -38.49
N THR A 1059 -24.16 29.65 -37.78
CA THR A 1059 -23.90 29.94 -36.36
C THR A 1059 -23.76 31.44 -36.08
N LYS A 1060 -22.90 32.14 -36.84
CA LYS A 1060 -22.72 33.60 -36.72
C LYS A 1060 -24.02 34.37 -36.96
N SER A 1061 -24.81 33.97 -37.96
CA SER A 1061 -26.08 34.63 -38.30
C SER A 1061 -27.09 34.58 -37.14
N LYS A 1062 -27.31 33.40 -36.56
CA LYS A 1062 -28.22 33.21 -35.41
C LYS A 1062 -27.77 34.02 -34.18
N VAL A 1063 -26.47 33.98 -33.87
CA VAL A 1063 -25.86 34.70 -32.74
C VAL A 1063 -26.00 36.21 -32.91
N ASN A 1064 -25.57 36.75 -34.05
CA ASN A 1064 -25.60 38.19 -34.32
C ASN A 1064 -27.03 38.74 -34.22
N LYS A 1065 -28.04 37.99 -34.71
CA LYS A 1065 -29.45 38.38 -34.59
C LYS A 1065 -29.89 38.61 -33.13
N LEU A 1066 -29.48 37.73 -32.20
CA LEU A 1066 -29.81 37.88 -30.79
C LEU A 1066 -28.98 39.00 -30.12
N LEU A 1067 -27.70 39.15 -30.46
CA LEU A 1067 -26.88 40.26 -29.98
C LEU A 1067 -27.47 41.61 -30.38
N THR A 1068 -27.91 41.78 -31.62
CA THR A 1068 -28.61 42.99 -32.06
C THR A 1068 -29.89 43.22 -31.26
N THR A 1069 -30.68 42.18 -30.96
CA THR A 1069 -31.86 42.31 -30.09
C THR A 1069 -31.49 42.81 -28.69
N ILE A 1070 -30.50 42.18 -28.02
CA ILE A 1070 -30.06 42.60 -26.67
C ILE A 1070 -29.61 44.06 -26.69
N ILE A 1071 -28.77 44.44 -27.65
CA ILE A 1071 -28.23 45.82 -27.77
C ILE A 1071 -29.35 46.83 -28.08
N THR A 1072 -30.33 46.49 -28.93
CA THR A 1072 -31.50 47.35 -29.17
C THR A 1072 -32.40 47.49 -27.95
N GLU A 1073 -32.55 46.47 -27.12
CA GLU A 1073 -33.33 46.55 -25.87
C GLU A 1073 -32.57 47.24 -24.73
N ILE A 1074 -31.23 47.38 -24.82
CA ILE A 1074 -30.43 48.26 -23.95
C ILE A 1074 -30.57 49.73 -24.39
N MET A 1075 -30.44 50.03 -25.69
CA MET A 1075 -30.59 51.39 -26.25
C MET A 1075 -32.05 51.92 -26.25
N ARG A 1076 -32.93 51.35 -25.41
CA ARG A 1076 -34.36 51.68 -25.29
C ARG A 1076 -34.80 51.92 -23.85
N SER A 1077 -33.94 51.63 -22.87
CA SER A 1077 -34.10 52.06 -21.48
C SER A 1077 -33.88 53.56 -21.34
#